data_AF-A0A6P0S7U7-F1
#
_entry.id   AF-A0A6P0S7U7-F1
#
_cell.length_a   1.000
_cell.length_b   1.000
_cell.length_c   1.000
_cell.angle_alpha   90.00
_cell.angle_beta   90.00
_cell.angle_gamma   90.00
#
_symmetry.space_group_name_H-M   'P 1'
#
loop_
_entity.id
_entity.type
_entity.pdbx_description
1 polymer ?
#
loop_
_entity_poly.entity_id
_entity_poly.type
_entity_poly.pdbx_seq_one_letter_code
_entity_poly.pdbx_strand_id
1 'polypeptide(L)'
;MAFDPIIKAITTIAGSATPLVKNKLERHELVIKILRKLHLNPEHPPADFTGVYQYSLVEYGVGKPEPILELFRQKEIQQALRQAFEENKFSLLLQEADTFLDWHCLGDQIRELEIDPRREFYEFAAVFVQVAKRTRTPAEVLTNQRLGSLQNSLNQLQQHFDRLPTAEGIRTEIAQLLQQNYPLLQATESATEESCRALLLAQQLQGWFETLDYRFEPYQVWEEDYFEQIINIPARRGFDRILVRGIAGEVQLADVVALGQSVEQQNTDEGWLVTARRLSRSARDEVEKRENRHLFCYTFDELLDETADFTNYITWLEVEVKGKGIEQMYVPLACTKEEFDPVSKQRLAVSRYDQRDGWIDGYVDLWLDDPAKEHLSVLGEFGTGKTWFAFHYAWTALQRYLQAKQRGIQRPRLPLVITLRDYSKALNVENVLAGFFFSNHNIRINSEVFDQLNRMGKLLLIFDGFDEMAAKVNRQQMINNFWELAKVVVPGSKVILTCRTEHFPEAKEGRALLNAELQASTVALTGEAPQFEVLELEKFNDEQIRQVLSFRADKVTVEKVMDNPQLLDLARRPVMTELILEALPEIEQGKPVDLSRVYLYAVRRKMERDITAERTFTSLADKLYFLCELSWEMLSTDEMSLNYRLFPDRIR
;
A
#
# COMPACT_ATOMS: atom_id res chain seq x y z
N MET A 1 -33.40 27.16 -24.41
CA MET A 1 -32.77 27.61 -25.68
C MET A 1 -32.85 26.49 -26.70
N ALA A 2 -33.08 26.79 -27.98
CA ALA A 2 -32.91 25.81 -29.04
C ALA A 2 -31.45 25.32 -29.10
N PHE A 3 -31.19 24.08 -29.51
CA PHE A 3 -29.83 23.54 -29.64
C PHE A 3 -29.06 24.10 -30.86
N ASP A 4 -29.78 24.70 -31.81
CA ASP A 4 -29.29 25.34 -33.03
C ASP A 4 -28.21 26.43 -32.80
N PRO A 5 -28.39 27.39 -31.88
CA PRO A 5 -27.34 28.36 -31.55
C PRO A 5 -26.08 27.74 -30.93
N ILE A 6 -26.17 26.56 -30.30
CA ILE A 6 -25.03 25.88 -29.66
C ILE A 6 -24.13 25.26 -30.72
N ILE A 7 -24.69 24.47 -31.64
CA ILE A 7 -23.92 23.85 -32.73
C ILE A 7 -23.33 24.94 -33.62
N LYS A 8 -24.11 25.97 -33.95
CA LYS A 8 -23.61 27.13 -34.71
C LYS A 8 -22.50 27.88 -33.98
N ALA A 9 -22.56 28.00 -32.65
CA ALA A 9 -21.49 28.61 -31.87
C ALA A 9 -20.22 27.75 -31.87
N ILE A 10 -20.36 26.43 -31.73
CA ILE A 10 -19.25 25.46 -31.79
C ILE A 10 -18.60 25.52 -33.17
N THR A 11 -19.36 25.39 -34.26
CA THR A 11 -18.81 25.39 -35.63
C THR A 11 -18.21 26.74 -36.03
N THR A 12 -18.79 27.86 -35.60
CA THR A 12 -18.27 29.22 -35.91
C THR A 12 -17.02 29.58 -35.10
N ILE A 13 -16.90 29.14 -33.84
CA ILE A 13 -15.78 29.52 -32.94
C ILE A 13 -14.64 28.52 -33.01
N ALA A 14 -14.94 27.22 -33.10
CA ALA A 14 -13.92 26.17 -33.17
C ALA A 14 -13.45 25.89 -34.60
N GLY A 15 -14.15 26.39 -35.62
CA GLY A 15 -13.83 26.20 -37.03
C GLY A 15 -14.25 24.81 -37.54
N SER A 16 -15.03 24.78 -38.62
CA SER A 16 -15.24 23.55 -39.39
C SER A 16 -13.94 23.21 -40.12
N ALA A 17 -13.23 22.18 -39.63
CA ALA A 17 -11.99 21.56 -40.15
C ALA A 17 -10.66 21.99 -39.50
N THR A 18 -10.29 21.31 -38.41
CA THR A 18 -8.96 20.67 -38.27
C THR A 18 -8.96 19.62 -37.14
N PRO A 19 -8.41 18.40 -37.31
CA PRO A 19 -8.69 17.27 -36.41
C PRO A 19 -7.98 17.27 -35.05
N LEU A 20 -7.20 18.28 -34.67
CA LEU A 20 -6.25 18.13 -33.56
C LEU A 20 -6.03 19.45 -32.81
N VAL A 21 -6.97 19.82 -31.93
CA VAL A 21 -6.63 20.69 -30.78
C VAL A 21 -5.75 19.85 -29.84
N LYS A 22 -4.44 19.82 -30.10
CA LYS A 22 -3.47 19.00 -29.34
C LYS A 22 -3.26 19.49 -27.90
N ASN A 23 -3.65 20.71 -27.58
CA ASN A 23 -3.35 21.34 -26.30
C ASN A 23 -4.60 21.46 -25.42
N LYS A 24 -4.59 20.86 -24.22
CA LYS A 24 -5.72 20.91 -23.26
C LYS A 24 -6.10 22.34 -22.87
N LEU A 25 -5.11 23.25 -22.82
CA LEU A 25 -5.30 24.67 -22.50
C LEU A 25 -6.09 25.41 -23.59
N GLU A 26 -5.76 25.19 -24.87
CA GLU A 26 -6.47 25.81 -26.00
C GLU A 26 -7.92 25.31 -26.09
N ARG A 27 -8.16 24.02 -25.82
CA ARG A 27 -9.50 23.45 -25.74
C ARG A 27 -10.32 24.11 -24.63
N HIS A 28 -9.72 24.29 -23.46
CA HIS A 28 -10.39 24.92 -22.32
C HIS A 28 -10.75 26.39 -22.59
N GLU A 29 -9.86 27.16 -23.24
CA GLU A 29 -10.15 28.54 -23.66
C GLU A 29 -11.31 28.64 -24.67
N LEU A 30 -11.39 27.71 -25.63
CA LEU A 30 -12.48 27.68 -26.61
C LEU A 30 -13.82 27.34 -25.94
N VAL A 31 -13.84 26.37 -25.02
CA VAL A 31 -15.03 26.02 -24.22
C VAL A 31 -15.52 27.24 -23.44
N ILE A 32 -14.64 27.96 -22.75
CA ILE A 32 -15.00 29.19 -22.00
C ILE A 32 -15.57 30.26 -22.94
N LYS A 33 -14.97 30.47 -24.12
CA LYS A 33 -15.45 31.45 -25.11
C LYS A 33 -16.86 31.10 -25.62
N ILE A 34 -17.14 29.82 -25.88
CA ILE A 34 -18.44 29.35 -26.34
C ILE A 34 -19.50 29.48 -25.24
N LEU A 35 -19.19 29.05 -24.01
CA LEU A 35 -20.10 29.17 -22.86
C LEU A 35 -20.48 30.63 -22.58
N ARG A 36 -19.50 31.55 -22.62
CA ARG A 36 -19.76 33.00 -22.46
C ARG A 36 -20.67 33.56 -23.56
N LYS A 37 -20.51 33.12 -24.82
CA LYS A 37 -21.36 33.54 -25.94
C LYS A 37 -22.79 32.99 -25.82
N LEU A 38 -22.97 31.84 -25.18
CA LEU A 38 -24.28 31.22 -24.93
C LEU A 38 -24.93 31.72 -23.63
N HIS A 39 -24.34 32.72 -22.95
CA HIS A 39 -24.77 33.23 -21.65
C HIS A 39 -24.84 32.16 -20.54
N LEU A 40 -23.98 31.12 -20.63
CA LEU A 40 -23.81 30.10 -19.60
C LEU A 40 -22.60 30.42 -18.72
N ASN A 41 -22.68 30.14 -17.43
CA ASN A 41 -21.59 30.38 -16.48
C ASN A 41 -20.47 29.32 -16.69
N PRO A 42 -19.22 29.72 -17.02
CA PRO A 42 -18.12 28.77 -17.26
C PRO A 42 -17.65 27.95 -16.05
N GLU A 43 -18.02 28.34 -14.83
CA GLU A 43 -17.57 27.67 -13.60
C GLU A 43 -18.69 26.86 -12.93
N HIS A 44 -19.96 27.17 -13.23
CA HIS A 44 -21.11 26.55 -12.59
C HIS A 44 -22.18 26.16 -13.63
N PRO A 45 -22.24 24.87 -14.02
CA PRO A 45 -23.29 24.40 -14.91
C PRO A 45 -24.68 24.50 -14.24
N PRO A 46 -25.77 24.73 -15.00
CA PRO A 46 -27.12 24.74 -14.44
C PRO A 46 -27.54 23.34 -13.95
N ALA A 47 -28.33 23.27 -12.88
CA ALA A 47 -28.70 22.01 -12.24
C ALA A 47 -29.82 21.21 -12.95
N ASP A 48 -30.52 21.80 -13.92
CA ASP A 48 -31.55 21.12 -14.69
C ASP A 48 -30.95 20.27 -15.82
N PHE A 49 -31.62 19.17 -16.18
CA PHE A 49 -31.16 18.24 -17.22
C PHE A 49 -30.83 18.96 -18.54
N THR A 50 -31.65 19.93 -18.96
CA THR A 50 -31.44 20.66 -20.20
C THR A 50 -30.15 21.48 -20.14
N GLY A 51 -29.90 22.16 -19.02
CA GLY A 51 -28.67 22.90 -18.77
C GLY A 51 -27.43 21.99 -18.74
N VAL A 52 -27.48 20.86 -18.02
CA VAL A 52 -26.40 19.87 -17.99
C VAL A 52 -26.10 19.33 -19.39
N TYR A 53 -27.14 18.99 -20.16
CA TYR A 53 -26.98 18.47 -21.52
C TYR A 53 -26.35 19.50 -22.46
N GLN A 54 -26.81 20.76 -22.42
CA GLN A 54 -26.25 21.85 -23.22
C GLN A 54 -24.78 22.13 -22.89
N TYR A 55 -24.45 22.11 -21.61
CA TYR A 55 -23.09 22.31 -21.13
C TYR A 55 -22.18 21.16 -21.57
N SER A 56 -22.68 19.92 -21.48
CA SER A 56 -21.97 18.72 -21.92
C SER A 56 -21.72 18.73 -23.42
N LEU A 57 -22.70 19.17 -24.22
CA LEU A 57 -22.57 19.31 -25.67
C LEU A 57 -21.48 20.33 -26.07
N VAL A 58 -21.28 21.38 -25.27
CA VAL A 58 -20.19 22.35 -25.49
C VAL A 58 -18.83 21.77 -25.09
N GLU A 59 -18.69 21.15 -23.91
CA GLU A 59 -17.41 20.56 -23.48
C GLU A 59 -16.95 19.40 -24.38
N TYR A 60 -17.89 18.55 -24.78
CA TYR A 60 -17.65 17.43 -25.68
C TYR A 60 -17.44 17.91 -27.14
N GLY A 61 -18.30 18.79 -27.62
CA GLY A 61 -18.41 19.13 -29.04
C GLY A 61 -17.25 19.94 -29.62
N VAL A 62 -16.41 20.58 -28.78
CA VAL A 62 -15.20 21.27 -29.26
C VAL A 62 -14.23 20.25 -29.86
N GLY A 63 -14.02 20.36 -31.18
CA GLY A 63 -13.15 19.47 -31.96
C GLY A 63 -13.83 18.22 -32.52
N LYS A 64 -15.15 18.07 -32.37
CA LYS A 64 -15.93 16.97 -32.97
C LYS A 64 -16.50 17.36 -34.35
N PRO A 65 -16.65 16.41 -35.28
CA PRO A 65 -17.16 16.69 -36.62
C PRO A 65 -18.67 16.99 -36.60
N GLU A 66 -19.13 17.77 -37.58
CA GLU A 66 -20.52 18.26 -37.66
C GLU A 66 -21.57 17.14 -37.62
N PRO A 67 -21.42 15.99 -38.31
CA PRO A 67 -22.39 14.89 -38.22
C PRO A 67 -22.58 14.33 -36.80
N ILE A 68 -21.53 14.37 -35.96
CA ILE A 68 -21.60 13.93 -34.56
C ILE A 68 -22.31 14.97 -33.68
N LEU A 69 -22.09 16.27 -33.94
CA LEU A 69 -22.83 17.32 -33.24
C LEU A 69 -24.33 17.29 -33.58
N GLU A 70 -24.66 17.02 -34.84
CA GLU A 70 -26.04 16.86 -35.30
C GLU A 70 -26.70 15.58 -34.79
N LEU A 71 -25.94 14.51 -34.51
CA LEU A 71 -26.44 13.30 -33.86
C LEU A 71 -26.96 13.60 -32.43
N PHE A 72 -26.14 14.25 -31.60
CA PHE A 72 -26.54 14.60 -30.21
C PHE A 72 -27.57 15.74 -30.13
N ARG A 73 -27.91 16.36 -31.26
CA ARG A 73 -29.02 17.32 -31.39
C ARG A 73 -30.39 16.65 -31.48
N GLN A 74 -30.46 15.41 -31.96
CA GLN A 74 -31.72 14.74 -32.26
C GLN A 74 -32.52 14.51 -30.98
N LYS A 75 -33.84 14.74 -31.05
CA LYS A 75 -34.71 14.68 -29.87
C LYS A 75 -34.82 13.26 -29.32
N GLU A 76 -34.79 12.29 -30.22
CA GLU A 76 -34.81 10.85 -29.96
C GLU A 76 -33.59 10.46 -29.11
N ILE A 77 -32.40 10.93 -29.48
CA ILE A 77 -31.16 10.71 -28.74
C ILE A 77 -31.16 11.42 -27.38
N GLN A 78 -31.69 12.64 -27.31
CA GLN A 78 -31.84 13.38 -26.05
C GLN A 78 -32.78 12.68 -25.07
N GLN A 79 -33.89 12.12 -25.57
CA GLN A 79 -34.86 11.37 -24.80
C GLN A 79 -34.29 10.03 -24.33
N ALA A 80 -33.60 9.31 -25.21
CA ALA A 80 -32.91 8.07 -24.87
C ALA A 80 -31.88 8.28 -23.75
N LEU A 81 -31.10 9.38 -23.82
CA LEU A 81 -30.10 9.69 -22.81
C LEU A 81 -30.72 10.11 -21.48
N ARG A 82 -31.83 10.85 -21.52
CA ARG A 82 -32.63 11.16 -20.32
C ARG A 82 -33.15 9.89 -19.65
N GLN A 83 -33.79 9.01 -20.41
CA GLN A 83 -34.39 7.79 -19.88
C GLN A 83 -33.31 6.83 -19.34
N ALA A 84 -32.20 6.66 -20.06
CA ALA A 84 -31.08 5.84 -19.60
C ALA A 84 -30.49 6.35 -18.29
N PHE A 85 -30.48 7.67 -18.07
CA PHE A 85 -29.99 8.28 -16.83
C PHE A 85 -31.01 8.18 -15.68
N GLU A 86 -32.30 8.42 -15.95
CA GLU A 86 -33.37 8.32 -14.95
C GLU A 86 -33.60 6.87 -14.48
N GLU A 87 -33.45 5.88 -15.36
CA GLU A 87 -33.62 4.45 -15.05
C GLU A 87 -32.32 3.72 -14.69
N ASN A 88 -31.17 4.41 -14.71
CA ASN A 88 -29.83 3.85 -14.50
C ASN A 88 -29.52 2.63 -15.39
N LYS A 89 -29.95 2.67 -16.66
CA LYS A 89 -29.82 1.58 -17.64
C LYS A 89 -29.22 2.10 -18.95
N PHE A 90 -27.90 2.10 -19.02
CA PHE A 90 -27.16 2.59 -20.20
C PHE A 90 -27.34 1.71 -21.45
N SER A 91 -27.71 0.43 -21.28
CA SER A 91 -27.99 -0.49 -22.39
C SER A 91 -29.15 -0.02 -23.27
N LEU A 92 -30.13 0.68 -22.70
CA LEU A 92 -31.26 1.24 -23.44
C LEU A 92 -30.83 2.37 -24.39
N LEU A 93 -29.86 3.20 -23.99
CA LEU A 93 -29.32 4.27 -24.84
C LEU A 93 -28.62 3.70 -26.08
N LEU A 94 -27.80 2.65 -25.91
CA LEU A 94 -27.07 2.04 -27.01
C LEU A 94 -28.01 1.33 -27.99
N GLN A 95 -29.06 0.68 -27.49
CA GLN A 95 -30.06 0.02 -28.32
C GLN A 95 -30.88 1.02 -29.15
N GLU A 96 -31.30 2.13 -28.54
CA GLU A 96 -32.04 3.20 -29.23
C GLU A 96 -31.14 3.95 -30.23
N ALA A 97 -29.88 4.16 -29.88
CA ALA A 97 -28.87 4.77 -30.74
C ALA A 97 -28.56 3.90 -31.98
N ASP A 98 -28.35 2.59 -31.80
CA ASP A 98 -28.11 1.66 -32.91
C ASP A 98 -29.34 1.65 -33.85
N THR A 99 -30.56 1.62 -33.30
CA THR A 99 -31.81 1.69 -34.07
C THR A 99 -31.93 3.01 -34.84
N PHE A 100 -31.55 4.14 -34.23
CA PHE A 100 -31.57 5.45 -34.87
C PHE A 100 -30.56 5.56 -36.02
N LEU A 101 -29.33 5.07 -35.82
CA LEU A 101 -28.25 5.10 -36.81
C LEU A 101 -28.53 4.18 -38.00
N ASP A 102 -29.31 3.11 -37.82
CA ASP A 102 -29.68 2.20 -38.91
C ASP A 102 -30.72 2.78 -39.87
N TRP A 103 -31.59 3.68 -39.40
CA TRP A 103 -32.69 4.26 -40.18
C TRP A 103 -32.44 5.70 -40.65
N HIS A 104 -31.58 6.46 -39.97
CA HIS A 104 -31.36 7.89 -40.25
C HIS A 104 -30.14 8.13 -41.14
N CYS A 105 -30.23 9.08 -42.08
CA CYS A 105 -29.13 9.43 -43.00
C CYS A 105 -27.83 9.92 -42.32
N LEU A 106 -27.88 10.23 -41.02
CA LEU A 106 -26.70 10.58 -40.21
C LEU A 106 -25.85 9.34 -39.91
N GLY A 107 -26.46 8.16 -39.81
CA GLY A 107 -25.73 6.91 -39.61
C GLY A 107 -24.81 6.61 -40.79
N ASP A 108 -25.27 6.82 -42.02
CA ASP A 108 -24.46 6.66 -43.22
C ASP A 108 -23.29 7.65 -43.27
N GLN A 109 -23.53 8.93 -42.93
CA GLN A 109 -22.49 9.95 -42.86
C GLN A 109 -21.43 9.67 -41.79
N ILE A 110 -21.81 9.09 -40.65
CA ILE A 110 -20.88 8.73 -39.57
C ILE A 110 -20.06 7.50 -39.96
N ARG A 111 -20.67 6.52 -40.65
CA ARG A 111 -19.97 5.34 -41.19
C ARG A 111 -18.95 5.73 -42.27
N GLU A 112 -19.29 6.68 -43.15
CA GLU A 112 -18.37 7.22 -44.17
C GLU A 112 -17.16 7.94 -43.57
N LEU A 113 -17.27 8.47 -42.36
CA LEU A 113 -16.18 9.12 -41.63
C LEU A 113 -15.32 8.15 -40.81
N GLU A 114 -15.59 6.83 -40.87
CA GLU A 114 -14.93 5.78 -40.06
C GLU A 114 -14.98 6.04 -38.55
N ILE A 115 -16.01 6.73 -38.06
CA ILE A 115 -16.19 7.02 -36.63
C ILE A 115 -17.02 5.92 -36.00
N ASP A 116 -16.53 5.33 -34.89
CA ASP A 116 -17.31 4.40 -34.07
C ASP A 116 -18.37 5.15 -33.26
N PRO A 117 -19.68 5.02 -33.59
CA PRO A 117 -20.72 5.75 -32.89
C PRO A 117 -20.81 5.37 -31.41
N ARG A 118 -20.56 4.10 -31.07
CA ARG A 118 -20.65 3.62 -29.69
C ARG A 118 -19.64 4.31 -28.80
N ARG A 119 -18.41 4.46 -29.29
CA ARG A 119 -17.35 5.21 -28.61
C ARG A 119 -17.78 6.65 -28.35
N GLU A 120 -18.42 7.30 -29.31
CA GLU A 120 -18.89 8.68 -29.17
C GLU A 120 -20.02 8.82 -28.13
N PHE A 121 -20.93 7.84 -28.05
CA PHE A 121 -21.93 7.78 -26.98
C PHE A 121 -21.30 7.62 -25.59
N TYR A 122 -20.28 6.78 -25.45
CA TYR A 122 -19.55 6.62 -24.19
C TYR A 122 -18.79 7.90 -23.80
N GLU A 123 -18.10 8.53 -24.74
CA GLU A 123 -17.37 9.78 -24.49
C GLU A 123 -18.32 10.92 -24.10
N PHE A 124 -19.46 11.06 -24.78
CA PHE A 124 -20.48 12.05 -24.44
C PHE A 124 -21.10 11.78 -23.06
N ALA A 125 -21.44 10.52 -22.76
CA ALA A 125 -22.00 10.14 -21.46
C ALA A 125 -21.03 10.39 -20.30
N ALA A 126 -19.74 10.14 -20.50
CA ALA A 126 -18.71 10.43 -19.50
C ALA A 126 -18.64 11.94 -19.19
N VAL A 127 -18.65 12.80 -20.21
CA VAL A 127 -18.70 14.27 -20.04
C VAL A 127 -20.00 14.67 -19.34
N PHE A 128 -21.14 14.10 -19.74
CA PHE A 128 -22.43 14.38 -19.12
C PHE A 128 -22.46 14.06 -17.62
N VAL A 129 -21.94 12.90 -17.22
CA VAL A 129 -21.85 12.50 -15.81
C VAL A 129 -20.91 13.43 -15.03
N GLN A 130 -19.80 13.87 -15.64
CA GLN A 130 -18.88 14.81 -14.99
C GLN A 130 -19.54 16.18 -14.76
N VAL A 131 -20.25 16.71 -15.76
CA VAL A 131 -21.00 17.97 -15.63
C VAL A 131 -22.09 17.82 -14.57
N ALA A 132 -22.85 16.72 -14.59
CA ALA A 132 -23.89 16.42 -13.59
C ALA A 132 -23.36 16.24 -12.16
N LYS A 133 -22.08 15.90 -11.98
CA LYS A 133 -21.43 15.86 -10.66
C LYS A 133 -21.05 17.27 -10.18
N ARG A 134 -20.67 18.16 -11.09
CA ARG A 134 -20.31 19.57 -10.79
C ARG A 134 -21.52 20.45 -10.45
N THR A 135 -22.74 20.04 -10.80
CA THR A 135 -23.98 20.77 -10.50
C THR A 135 -24.55 20.49 -9.10
N ARG A 136 -24.03 19.49 -8.38
CA ARG A 136 -24.60 19.05 -7.10
C ARG A 136 -24.30 20.05 -5.99
N THR A 137 -25.32 20.46 -5.26
CA THR A 137 -25.10 21.23 -4.03
C THR A 137 -24.57 20.32 -2.91
N PRO A 138 -23.77 20.83 -1.96
CA PRO A 138 -23.26 20.02 -0.83
C PRO A 138 -24.36 19.30 -0.03
N ALA A 139 -25.57 19.87 0.05
CA ALA A 139 -26.72 19.27 0.72
C ALA A 139 -27.30 18.05 -0.04
N GLU A 140 -27.31 18.09 -1.37
CA GLU A 140 -27.79 16.97 -2.21
C GLU A 140 -26.79 15.81 -2.22
N VAL A 141 -25.49 16.10 -2.11
CA VAL A 141 -24.44 15.09 -1.95
C VAL A 141 -24.61 14.32 -0.63
N LEU A 142 -24.91 15.01 0.48
CA LEU A 142 -25.15 14.38 1.79
C LEU A 142 -26.45 13.55 1.82
N THR A 143 -27.48 13.98 1.10
CA THR A 143 -28.79 13.30 1.09
C THR A 143 -28.77 12.02 0.26
N ASN A 144 -28.10 12.03 -0.89
CA ASN A 144 -27.92 10.82 -1.72
C ASN A 144 -27.00 9.78 -1.07
N GLN A 145 -26.00 10.20 -0.30
CA GLN A 145 -25.18 9.27 0.50
C GLN A 145 -26.01 8.50 1.53
N ARG A 146 -27.00 9.16 2.17
CA ARG A 146 -27.90 8.50 3.12
C ARG A 146 -28.84 7.51 2.44
N LEU A 147 -29.42 7.86 1.29
CA LEU A 147 -30.32 6.97 0.55
C LEU A 147 -29.61 5.72 0.00
N GLY A 148 -28.38 5.87 -0.52
CA GLY A 148 -27.56 4.73 -0.94
C GLY A 148 -27.19 3.80 0.21
N SER A 149 -26.88 4.34 1.39
CA SER A 149 -26.58 3.54 2.58
C SER A 149 -27.79 2.74 3.10
N LEU A 150 -29.00 3.30 2.98
CA LEU A 150 -30.26 2.66 3.40
C LEU A 150 -30.67 1.52 2.45
N GLN A 151 -30.55 1.71 1.13
CA GLN A 151 -30.82 0.65 0.16
C GLN A 151 -29.83 -0.52 0.30
N ASN A 152 -28.55 -0.24 0.53
CA ASN A 152 -27.55 -1.28 0.76
C ASN A 152 -27.80 -2.06 2.05
N SER A 153 -28.18 -1.37 3.13
CA SER A 153 -28.51 -2.01 4.41
C SER A 153 -29.76 -2.91 4.31
N LEU A 154 -30.77 -2.49 3.54
CA LEU A 154 -31.98 -3.29 3.30
C LEU A 154 -31.70 -4.54 2.46
N ASN A 155 -30.86 -4.42 1.43
CA ASN A 155 -30.46 -5.56 0.61
C ASN A 155 -29.59 -6.56 1.39
N GLN A 156 -28.70 -6.08 2.27
CA GLN A 156 -27.88 -6.93 3.14
C GLN A 156 -28.73 -7.69 4.17
N LEU A 157 -29.72 -7.02 4.77
CA LEU A 157 -30.63 -7.68 5.72
C LEU A 157 -31.52 -8.74 5.05
N GLN A 158 -32.02 -8.48 3.83
CA GLN A 158 -32.77 -9.48 3.07
C GLN A 158 -31.90 -10.70 2.70
N GLN A 159 -30.65 -10.48 2.29
CA GLN A 159 -29.73 -11.58 1.97
C GLN A 159 -29.28 -12.39 3.20
N HIS A 160 -29.24 -11.77 4.38
CA HIS A 160 -28.91 -12.45 5.65
C HIS A 160 -30.03 -13.37 6.15
N PHE A 161 -31.30 -12.98 5.99
CA PHE A 161 -32.43 -13.77 6.48
C PHE A 161 -32.71 -15.04 5.65
N ASP A 162 -32.36 -15.04 4.36
CA ASP A 162 -32.59 -16.19 3.48
C ASP A 162 -31.55 -17.32 3.61
N ARG A 163 -30.43 -17.10 4.34
CA ARG A 163 -29.25 -18.00 4.30
C ARG A 163 -28.94 -18.80 5.56
N LEU A 164 -29.75 -18.73 6.61
CA LEU A 164 -29.45 -19.37 7.90
C LEU A 164 -30.52 -20.36 8.38
N PRO A 165 -30.63 -21.55 7.77
CA PRO A 165 -30.94 -22.71 8.62
C PRO A 165 -30.34 -24.06 8.18
N THR A 166 -29.11 -24.16 7.62
CA THR A 166 -28.49 -25.48 7.40
C THR A 166 -26.97 -25.51 7.59
N ALA A 167 -26.48 -26.65 8.12
CA ALA A 167 -25.07 -26.92 8.41
C ALA A 167 -24.15 -26.92 7.17
N GLU A 168 -24.70 -27.07 5.97
CA GLU A 168 -23.99 -26.82 4.71
C GLU A 168 -23.64 -25.34 4.55
N GLY A 169 -24.53 -24.41 4.93
CA GLY A 169 -24.25 -22.97 4.87
C GLY A 169 -23.07 -22.55 5.74
N ILE A 170 -22.89 -23.19 6.90
CA ILE A 170 -21.73 -22.95 7.78
C ILE A 170 -20.43 -23.48 7.16
N ARG A 171 -20.48 -24.62 6.43
CA ARG A 171 -19.30 -25.16 5.72
C ARG A 171 -18.94 -24.32 4.50
N THR A 172 -19.93 -23.82 3.77
CA THR A 172 -19.72 -22.90 2.66
C THR A 172 -19.17 -21.56 3.14
N GLU A 173 -19.56 -21.11 4.34
CA GLU A 173 -18.97 -19.89 4.92
C GLU A 173 -17.53 -20.09 5.37
N ILE A 174 -17.18 -21.26 5.94
CA ILE A 174 -15.79 -21.61 6.25
C ILE A 174 -14.96 -21.70 4.95
N ALA A 175 -15.53 -22.23 3.86
CA ALA A 175 -14.88 -22.26 2.55
C ALA A 175 -14.75 -20.85 1.92
N GLN A 176 -15.75 -19.97 2.08
CA GLN A 176 -15.70 -18.59 1.60
C GLN A 176 -14.72 -17.72 2.40
N LEU A 177 -14.65 -17.90 3.72
CA LEU A 177 -13.67 -17.23 4.59
C LEU A 177 -12.24 -17.68 4.27
N LEU A 178 -12.06 -18.91 3.76
CA LEU A 178 -10.77 -19.40 3.26
C LEU A 178 -10.47 -18.97 1.81
N GLN A 179 -11.49 -18.72 0.99
CA GLN A 179 -11.37 -18.24 -0.40
C GLN A 179 -11.11 -16.73 -0.53
N GLN A 180 -11.30 -15.92 0.52
CA GLN A 180 -11.09 -14.47 0.46
C GLN A 180 -9.62 -14.04 0.20
N ASN A 181 -8.65 -14.96 0.16
CA ASN A 181 -7.22 -14.65 0.04
C ASN A 181 -6.57 -14.89 -1.34
N TYR A 182 -7.26 -15.41 -2.36
CA TYR A 182 -6.70 -15.52 -3.72
C TYR A 182 -7.79 -15.42 -4.80
N PRO A 183 -7.66 -14.55 -5.82
CA PRO A 183 -8.53 -14.60 -6.99
C PRO A 183 -8.11 -15.77 -7.89
N LEU A 184 -9.00 -16.75 -8.06
CA LEU A 184 -8.81 -17.92 -8.92
C LEU A 184 -8.75 -17.56 -10.40
N LEU A 185 -7.74 -18.11 -11.08
CA LEU A 185 -7.76 -18.39 -12.52
C LEU A 185 -8.74 -19.55 -12.79
N GLN A 186 -9.65 -19.28 -13.72
CA GLN A 186 -10.49 -20.18 -14.53
C GLN A 186 -10.97 -21.52 -13.94
N ALA A 187 -12.29 -21.57 -13.71
CA ALA A 187 -13.05 -22.77 -13.42
C ALA A 187 -13.08 -23.76 -14.60
N THR A 188 -12.29 -24.84 -14.49
CA THR A 188 -12.59 -26.16 -15.05
C THR A 188 -11.82 -27.21 -14.24
N GLU A 189 -12.29 -27.62 -13.07
CA GLU A 189 -11.58 -28.62 -12.26
C GLU A 189 -12.51 -29.71 -11.71
N SER A 190 -11.93 -30.90 -11.59
CA SER A 190 -12.51 -32.21 -11.34
C SER A 190 -12.67 -32.51 -9.85
N ALA A 191 -13.62 -33.37 -9.46
CA ALA A 191 -13.93 -33.67 -8.06
C ALA A 191 -12.75 -34.22 -7.22
N THR A 192 -11.66 -34.66 -7.87
CA THR A 192 -10.44 -35.16 -7.21
C THR A 192 -9.52 -34.03 -6.73
N GLU A 193 -9.47 -32.89 -7.41
CA GLU A 193 -8.66 -31.71 -7.04
C GLU A 193 -9.12 -31.10 -5.72
N GLU A 194 -10.45 -30.98 -5.52
CA GLU A 194 -11.04 -30.44 -4.29
C GLU A 194 -10.78 -31.30 -3.05
N SER A 195 -10.45 -32.59 -3.23
CA SER A 195 -10.23 -33.54 -2.14
C SER A 195 -8.78 -33.64 -1.66
N CYS A 196 -7.82 -33.09 -2.42
CA CYS A 196 -6.40 -33.17 -2.10
C CYS A 196 -6.05 -32.29 -0.88
N ARG A 197 -5.43 -32.87 0.15
CA ARG A 197 -4.99 -32.12 1.34
C ARG A 197 -3.84 -31.15 1.05
N ALA A 198 -3.13 -31.33 -0.06
CA ALA A 198 -2.04 -30.46 -0.50
C ALA A 198 -2.51 -29.30 -1.39
N LEU A 199 -3.83 -29.11 -1.59
CA LEU A 199 -4.39 -28.11 -2.51
C LEU A 199 -3.90 -26.68 -2.23
N LEU A 200 -3.84 -26.27 -0.95
CA LEU A 200 -3.34 -24.92 -0.59
C LEU A 200 -1.87 -24.72 -1.01
N LEU A 201 -1.04 -25.76 -0.81
CA LEU A 201 0.36 -25.73 -1.24
C LEU A 201 0.46 -25.67 -2.77
N ALA A 202 -0.40 -26.41 -3.48
CA ALA A 202 -0.45 -26.38 -4.94
C ALA A 202 -0.78 -24.98 -5.47
N GLN A 203 -1.81 -24.32 -4.92
CA GLN A 203 -2.19 -22.95 -5.29
C GLN A 203 -1.07 -21.94 -5.03
N GLN A 204 -0.38 -22.06 -3.89
CA GLN A 204 0.75 -21.18 -3.56
C GLN A 204 1.94 -21.39 -4.51
N LEU A 205 2.26 -22.65 -4.83
CA LEU A 205 3.32 -22.99 -5.78
C LEU A 205 2.98 -22.53 -7.20
N GLN A 206 1.73 -22.71 -7.61
CA GLN A 206 1.27 -22.29 -8.92
C GLN A 206 1.44 -20.78 -9.09
N GLY A 207 0.86 -19.97 -8.19
CA GLY A 207 1.00 -18.52 -8.26
C GLY A 207 2.46 -18.05 -8.18
N TRP A 208 3.30 -18.75 -7.42
CA TRP A 208 4.74 -18.48 -7.38
C TRP A 208 5.43 -18.78 -8.72
N PHE A 209 5.23 -19.97 -9.29
CA PHE A 209 5.85 -20.37 -10.55
C PHE A 209 5.37 -19.55 -11.75
N GLU A 210 4.08 -19.19 -11.80
CA GLU A 210 3.54 -18.26 -12.79
C GLU A 210 4.24 -16.89 -12.71
N THR A 211 4.48 -16.40 -11.49
CA THR A 211 5.21 -15.14 -11.27
C THR A 211 6.65 -15.20 -11.77
N LEU A 212 7.27 -16.39 -11.77
CA LEU A 212 8.62 -16.63 -12.29
C LEU A 212 8.65 -16.94 -13.80
N ASP A 213 7.51 -16.86 -14.50
CA ASP A 213 7.35 -17.21 -15.92
C ASP A 213 7.68 -18.68 -16.22
N TYR A 214 7.44 -19.58 -15.26
CA TYR A 214 7.56 -21.03 -15.46
C TYR A 214 6.30 -21.55 -16.14
N ARG A 215 6.48 -22.42 -17.15
CA ARG A 215 5.36 -22.94 -17.94
C ARG A 215 4.93 -24.32 -17.47
N PHE A 216 3.63 -24.51 -17.27
CA PHE A 216 3.06 -25.80 -16.87
C PHE A 216 2.82 -26.70 -18.08
N GLU A 217 3.13 -27.99 -17.93
CA GLU A 217 2.69 -29.01 -18.87
C GLU A 217 1.29 -29.54 -18.51
N PRO A 218 0.58 -30.19 -19.45
CA PRO A 218 -0.72 -30.80 -19.17
C PRO A 218 -0.68 -31.97 -18.17
N TYR A 219 0.51 -32.48 -17.83
CA TYR A 219 0.64 -33.57 -16.86
C TYR A 219 0.29 -33.07 -15.46
N GLN A 220 -0.76 -33.66 -14.88
CA GLN A 220 -1.15 -33.43 -13.49
C GLN A 220 -1.62 -34.75 -12.86
N VAL A 221 -1.26 -34.94 -11.60
CA VAL A 221 -1.76 -36.03 -10.75
C VAL A 221 -2.24 -35.43 -9.44
N TRP A 222 -3.43 -35.84 -9.01
CA TRP A 222 -4.04 -35.40 -7.76
C TRP A 222 -4.47 -36.62 -6.95
N GLU A 223 -3.87 -36.78 -5.78
CA GLU A 223 -4.16 -37.84 -4.81
C GLU A 223 -4.53 -37.22 -3.45
N GLU A 224 -4.97 -38.04 -2.49
CA GLU A 224 -5.46 -37.53 -1.20
C GLU A 224 -4.40 -36.69 -0.45
N ASP A 225 -3.13 -37.15 -0.43
CA ASP A 225 -2.05 -36.54 0.36
C ASP A 225 -0.98 -35.83 -0.47
N TYR A 226 -1.03 -35.92 -1.82
CA TYR A 226 -0.07 -35.29 -2.70
C TYR A 226 -0.64 -34.88 -4.06
N PHE A 227 0.09 -34.01 -4.75
CA PHE A 227 -0.11 -33.73 -6.18
C PHE A 227 1.22 -33.78 -6.93
N GLU A 228 1.16 -33.96 -8.25
CA GLU A 228 2.30 -33.81 -9.15
C GLU A 228 1.95 -32.95 -10.35
N GLN A 229 2.89 -32.13 -10.78
CA GLN A 229 2.82 -31.34 -12.01
C GLN A 229 4.21 -31.22 -12.63
N ILE A 230 4.29 -30.96 -13.93
CA ILE A 230 5.58 -30.67 -14.59
C ILE A 230 5.62 -29.20 -14.97
N ILE A 231 6.73 -28.55 -14.62
CA ILE A 231 7.05 -27.18 -14.99
C ILE A 231 8.26 -27.13 -15.91
N ASN A 232 8.30 -26.13 -16.77
CA ASN A 232 9.41 -25.82 -17.67
C ASN A 232 10.07 -24.53 -17.23
N ILE A 233 11.34 -24.62 -16.84
CA ILE A 233 12.16 -23.47 -16.44
C ILE A 233 13.03 -23.05 -17.64
N PRO A 234 13.02 -21.76 -18.04
CA PRO A 234 13.86 -21.28 -19.13
C PRO A 234 15.36 -21.51 -18.87
N ALA A 235 16.02 -22.24 -19.77
CA ALA A 235 17.46 -22.49 -19.73
C ALA A 235 18.18 -21.76 -20.86
N ARG A 236 19.52 -21.71 -20.83
CA ARG A 236 20.33 -21.06 -21.89
C ARG A 236 20.03 -21.61 -23.30
N ARG A 237 19.59 -22.86 -23.41
CA ARG A 237 19.20 -23.53 -24.67
C ARG A 237 18.01 -24.46 -24.40
N GLY A 238 16.80 -23.92 -24.51
CA GLY A 238 15.56 -24.70 -24.29
C GLY A 238 14.99 -24.46 -22.89
N PHE A 239 14.49 -25.52 -22.28
CA PHE A 239 13.90 -25.51 -20.95
C PHE A 239 14.37 -26.72 -20.17
N ASP A 240 14.55 -26.56 -18.87
CA ASP A 240 14.73 -27.67 -17.94
C ASP A 240 13.33 -28.12 -17.49
N ARG A 241 13.01 -29.39 -17.69
CA ARG A 241 11.73 -30.00 -17.29
C ARG A 241 11.85 -30.50 -15.86
N ILE A 242 11.02 -29.97 -14.98
CA ILE A 242 11.05 -30.30 -13.55
C ILE A 242 9.71 -30.89 -13.13
N LEU A 243 9.74 -32.09 -12.57
CA LEU A 243 8.57 -32.69 -11.94
C LEU A 243 8.47 -32.18 -10.51
N VAL A 244 7.42 -31.40 -10.22
CA VAL A 244 7.14 -30.89 -8.88
C VAL A 244 6.10 -31.79 -8.23
N ARG A 245 6.45 -32.34 -7.06
CA ARG A 245 5.56 -33.12 -6.21
C ARG A 245 5.33 -32.39 -4.89
N GLY A 246 4.08 -31.99 -4.63
CA GLY A 246 3.72 -31.33 -3.38
C GLY A 246 3.08 -32.29 -2.38
N ILE A 247 3.58 -32.31 -1.15
CA ILE A 247 3.13 -33.20 -0.07
C ILE A 247 2.42 -32.38 1.03
N ALA A 248 1.23 -32.79 1.46
CA ALA A 248 0.48 -32.12 2.52
C ALA A 248 1.14 -32.28 3.92
N GLY A 249 1.79 -33.42 4.12
CA GLY A 249 2.37 -33.86 5.38
C GLY A 249 3.88 -33.65 5.48
N GLU A 250 4.49 -34.41 6.39
CA GLU A 250 5.95 -34.54 6.46
C GLU A 250 6.46 -35.36 5.29
N VAL A 251 7.48 -34.86 4.62
CA VAL A 251 8.17 -35.60 3.55
C VAL A 251 9.00 -36.73 4.14
N GLN A 252 8.71 -37.94 3.70
CA GLN A 252 9.37 -39.18 4.10
C GLN A 252 10.24 -39.75 2.96
N LEU A 253 11.05 -40.75 3.29
CA LEU A 253 11.90 -41.44 2.31
C LEU A 253 11.07 -42.05 1.16
N ALA A 254 9.87 -42.56 1.47
CA ALA A 254 8.98 -43.15 0.46
C ALA A 254 8.57 -42.13 -0.61
N ASP A 255 8.37 -40.86 -0.22
CA ASP A 255 8.00 -39.79 -1.14
C ASP A 255 9.15 -39.43 -2.08
N VAL A 256 10.39 -39.47 -1.60
CA VAL A 256 11.60 -39.26 -2.43
C VAL A 256 11.76 -40.38 -3.46
N VAL A 257 11.55 -41.63 -3.04
CA VAL A 257 11.59 -42.79 -3.96
C VAL A 257 10.48 -42.70 -5.00
N ALA A 258 9.27 -42.34 -4.58
CA ALA A 258 8.14 -42.17 -5.49
C ALA A 258 8.37 -41.02 -6.49
N LEU A 259 8.96 -39.91 -6.04
CA LEU A 259 9.37 -38.81 -6.92
C LEU A 259 10.38 -39.29 -7.98
N GLY A 260 11.41 -40.03 -7.58
CA GLY A 260 12.39 -40.58 -8.53
C GLY A 260 11.75 -41.47 -9.61
N GLN A 261 10.79 -42.32 -9.22
CA GLN A 261 10.03 -43.13 -10.18
C GLN A 261 9.22 -42.27 -11.16
N SER A 262 8.54 -41.23 -10.67
CA SER A 262 7.79 -40.31 -11.52
C SER A 262 8.71 -39.56 -12.49
N VAL A 263 9.89 -39.13 -12.03
CA VAL A 263 10.91 -38.45 -12.88
C VAL A 263 11.39 -39.36 -14.00
N GLU A 264 11.72 -40.62 -13.70
CA GLU A 264 12.12 -41.61 -14.71
C GLU A 264 10.98 -41.91 -15.70
N GLN A 265 9.75 -42.03 -15.20
CA GLN A 265 8.57 -42.34 -16.02
C GLN A 265 8.22 -41.20 -16.98
N GLN A 266 8.32 -39.95 -16.53
CA GLN A 266 7.99 -38.75 -17.32
C GLN A 266 9.21 -38.19 -18.07
N ASN A 267 10.39 -38.79 -17.88
CA ASN A 267 11.66 -38.39 -18.49
C ASN A 267 11.94 -36.89 -18.31
N THR A 268 11.83 -36.41 -17.06
CA THR A 268 12.14 -35.03 -16.66
C THR A 268 13.62 -34.90 -16.27
N ASP A 269 14.15 -33.68 -16.33
CA ASP A 269 15.56 -33.40 -16.02
C ASP A 269 15.81 -33.41 -14.51
N GLU A 270 14.86 -32.87 -13.74
CA GLU A 270 14.91 -32.81 -12.27
C GLU A 270 13.56 -33.17 -11.64
N GLY A 271 13.59 -33.48 -10.34
CA GLY A 271 12.40 -33.67 -9.50
C GLY A 271 12.49 -32.82 -8.23
N TRP A 272 11.44 -32.04 -7.94
CA TRP A 272 11.34 -31.21 -6.75
C TRP A 272 10.22 -31.71 -5.84
N LEU A 273 10.58 -32.11 -4.63
CA LEU A 273 9.64 -32.48 -3.58
C LEU A 273 9.42 -31.27 -2.65
N VAL A 274 8.18 -30.79 -2.54
CA VAL A 274 7.86 -29.59 -1.77
C VAL A 274 6.82 -29.88 -0.69
N THR A 275 7.03 -29.35 0.52
CA THR A 275 6.05 -29.43 1.63
C THR A 275 5.91 -28.09 2.36
N ALA A 276 4.73 -27.80 2.90
CA ALA A 276 4.52 -26.66 3.79
C ALA A 276 5.02 -26.89 5.22
N ARG A 277 5.26 -28.14 5.63
CA ARG A 277 5.51 -28.50 7.04
C ARG A 277 6.98 -28.73 7.34
N ARG A 278 7.45 -29.97 7.17
CA ARG A 278 8.79 -30.41 7.58
C ARG A 278 9.29 -31.57 6.72
N LEU A 279 10.60 -31.63 6.59
CA LEU A 279 11.32 -32.70 5.87
C LEU A 279 11.93 -33.66 6.89
N SER A 280 11.74 -34.97 6.72
CA SER A 280 12.43 -35.97 7.54
C SER A 280 13.94 -35.98 7.28
N ARG A 281 14.75 -36.33 8.29
CA ARG A 281 16.21 -36.41 8.13
C ARG A 281 16.61 -37.42 7.06
N SER A 282 15.93 -38.58 7.04
CA SER A 282 16.17 -39.62 6.04
C SER A 282 15.89 -39.15 4.62
N ALA A 283 14.86 -38.32 4.39
CA ALA A 283 14.59 -37.76 3.07
C ALA A 283 15.71 -36.79 2.62
N ARG A 284 16.21 -35.94 3.53
CA ARG A 284 17.35 -35.05 3.24
C ARG A 284 18.63 -35.84 2.91
N ASP A 285 18.95 -36.84 3.74
CA ASP A 285 20.15 -37.67 3.52
C ASP A 285 20.05 -38.49 2.21
N GLU A 286 18.83 -38.83 1.74
CA GLU A 286 18.61 -39.56 0.49
C GLU A 286 18.90 -38.71 -0.76
N VAL A 287 18.45 -37.45 -0.80
CA VAL A 287 18.71 -36.54 -1.93
C VAL A 287 20.17 -36.08 -1.99
N GLU A 288 20.89 -36.11 -0.86
CA GLU A 288 22.33 -35.83 -0.83
C GLU A 288 23.20 -36.94 -1.48
N LYS A 289 22.64 -38.13 -1.71
CA LYS A 289 23.37 -39.23 -2.36
C LYS A 289 23.69 -38.90 -3.82
N ARG A 290 24.85 -39.38 -4.29
CA ARG A 290 25.32 -39.12 -5.66
C ARG A 290 24.35 -39.59 -6.75
N GLU A 291 23.61 -40.66 -6.47
CA GLU A 291 22.64 -41.27 -7.40
C GLU A 291 21.39 -40.40 -7.58
N ASN A 292 21.01 -39.61 -6.57
CA ASN A 292 19.79 -38.80 -6.53
C ASN A 292 20.05 -37.30 -6.72
N ARG A 293 21.17 -36.91 -7.32
CA ARG A 293 21.57 -35.49 -7.48
C ARG A 293 20.62 -34.63 -8.30
N HIS A 294 19.70 -35.25 -9.02
CA HIS A 294 18.67 -34.59 -9.82
C HIS A 294 17.35 -34.42 -9.03
N LEU A 295 17.29 -34.91 -7.79
CA LEU A 295 16.14 -34.80 -6.90
C LEU A 295 16.44 -33.79 -5.79
N PHE A 296 15.48 -32.92 -5.52
CA PHE A 296 15.57 -31.89 -4.50
C PHE A 296 14.39 -31.95 -3.55
N CYS A 297 14.62 -31.59 -2.29
CA CYS A 297 13.60 -31.53 -1.26
C CYS A 297 13.59 -30.16 -0.61
N TYR A 298 12.45 -29.50 -0.62
CA TYR A 298 12.26 -28.16 -0.09
C TYR A 298 11.07 -28.11 0.87
N THR A 299 11.20 -27.35 1.95
CA THR A 299 10.00 -26.68 2.48
C THR A 299 9.62 -25.55 1.53
N PHE A 300 8.35 -25.15 1.50
CA PHE A 300 7.92 -24.06 0.62
C PHE A 300 8.73 -22.77 0.87
N ASP A 301 9.06 -22.45 2.13
CA ASP A 301 9.90 -21.30 2.45
C ASP A 301 11.37 -21.46 1.99
N GLU A 302 11.90 -22.68 1.94
CA GLU A 302 13.24 -22.94 1.37
C GLU A 302 13.25 -22.74 -0.15
N LEU A 303 12.17 -23.12 -0.85
CA LEU A 303 12.04 -22.90 -2.29
C LEU A 303 11.96 -21.40 -2.64
N LEU A 304 11.30 -20.58 -1.83
CA LEU A 304 11.24 -19.12 -2.03
C LEU A 304 12.62 -18.47 -1.90
N ASP A 305 13.47 -18.96 -0.98
CA ASP A 305 14.82 -18.42 -0.74
C ASP A 305 15.73 -18.56 -1.98
N GLU A 306 15.50 -19.55 -2.85
CA GLU A 306 16.29 -19.74 -4.09
C GLU A 306 16.17 -18.55 -5.05
N THR A 307 15.06 -17.82 -5.00
CA THR A 307 14.85 -16.62 -5.82
C THR A 307 14.98 -15.32 -5.03
N ALA A 308 14.46 -15.29 -3.81
CA ALA A 308 14.34 -14.07 -3.00
C ALA A 308 15.31 -14.07 -1.81
N ASP A 309 16.57 -13.69 -2.06
CA ASP A 309 17.60 -13.61 -1.03
C ASP A 309 17.60 -12.25 -0.30
N PHE A 310 17.16 -12.25 0.97
CA PHE A 310 17.14 -11.09 1.85
C PHE A 310 18.35 -10.98 2.80
N THR A 311 19.41 -11.79 2.60
CA THR A 311 20.56 -11.87 3.53
C THR A 311 21.23 -10.52 3.79
N ASN A 312 21.40 -9.69 2.75
CA ASN A 312 21.99 -8.35 2.89
C ASN A 312 21.13 -7.42 3.75
N TYR A 313 19.82 -7.47 3.57
CA TYR A 313 18.88 -6.69 4.39
C TYR A 313 18.91 -7.14 5.85
N ILE A 314 18.89 -8.45 6.10
CA ILE A 314 18.96 -9.03 7.45
C ILE A 314 20.23 -8.56 8.17
N THR A 315 21.37 -8.60 7.48
CA THR A 315 22.66 -8.14 8.00
C THR A 315 22.63 -6.65 8.32
N TRP A 316 22.06 -5.83 7.42
CA TRP A 316 21.90 -4.40 7.65
C TRP A 316 21.02 -4.10 8.87
N LEU A 317 19.86 -4.76 9.00
CA LEU A 317 18.94 -4.52 10.11
C LEU A 317 19.61 -4.86 11.46
N GLU A 318 20.36 -5.96 11.52
CA GLU A 318 21.13 -6.34 12.71
C GLU A 318 22.16 -5.26 13.08
N VAL A 319 22.93 -4.77 12.10
CA VAL A 319 23.94 -3.72 12.33
C VAL A 319 23.29 -2.43 12.82
N GLU A 320 22.17 -2.01 12.22
CA GLU A 320 21.44 -0.80 12.63
C GLU A 320 20.91 -0.88 14.05
N VAL A 321 20.25 -2.00 14.40
CA VAL A 321 19.65 -2.22 15.72
C VAL A 321 20.71 -2.27 16.81
N LYS A 322 21.79 -3.04 16.58
CA LYS A 322 22.90 -3.17 17.53
C LYS A 322 23.73 -1.89 17.64
N GLY A 323 24.00 -1.23 16.52
CA GLY A 323 24.77 0.02 16.48
C GLY A 323 24.09 1.15 17.26
N LYS A 324 22.75 1.21 17.22
CA LYS A 324 21.94 2.16 18.00
C LYS A 324 21.64 1.66 19.43
N GLY A 325 21.96 0.41 19.74
CA GLY A 325 21.67 -0.25 21.02
C GLY A 325 20.18 -0.41 21.32
N ILE A 326 19.34 -0.51 20.27
CA ILE A 326 17.89 -0.61 20.39
C ILE A 326 17.51 -1.91 21.12
N GLU A 327 18.16 -3.04 20.78
CA GLU A 327 17.90 -4.35 21.41
C GLU A 327 18.06 -4.36 22.94
N GLN A 328 18.85 -3.45 23.50
CA GLN A 328 19.17 -3.40 24.94
C GLN A 328 18.47 -2.26 25.66
N MET A 329 18.28 -1.12 24.99
CA MET A 329 17.79 0.12 25.60
C MET A 329 16.33 0.44 25.27
N TYR A 330 15.66 -0.36 24.45
CA TYR A 330 14.27 -0.09 24.08
C TYR A 330 13.35 -0.18 25.31
N VAL A 331 12.52 0.85 25.49
CA VAL A 331 11.45 0.89 26.49
C VAL A 331 10.12 0.95 25.75
N PRO A 332 9.24 -0.05 25.91
CA PRO A 332 7.97 -0.12 25.18
C PRO A 332 7.02 0.98 25.64
N LEU A 333 6.14 1.43 24.74
CA LEU A 333 5.18 2.51 24.97
C LEU A 333 3.75 2.02 25.02
N ALA A 334 2.92 2.68 25.84
CA ALA A 334 1.47 2.52 25.74
C ALA A 334 0.96 3.15 24.45
N CYS A 335 -0.15 2.65 23.95
CA CYS A 335 -0.84 3.23 22.82
C CYS A 335 -2.35 3.30 23.05
N THR A 336 -2.99 4.21 22.35
CA THR A 336 -4.44 4.37 22.36
C THR A 336 -5.01 4.17 20.96
N LYS A 337 -6.19 3.56 20.91
CA LYS A 337 -7.00 3.40 19.70
C LYS A 337 -8.34 4.08 19.90
N GLU A 338 -8.68 5.00 19.01
CA GLU A 338 -10.02 5.59 19.00
C GLU A 338 -11.01 4.64 18.32
N GLU A 339 -12.13 4.38 19.00
CA GLU A 339 -13.22 3.58 18.48
C GLU A 339 -14.33 4.51 17.98
N PHE A 340 -14.72 4.32 16.72
CA PHE A 340 -15.75 5.13 16.09
C PHE A 340 -16.97 4.28 15.79
N ASP A 341 -18.14 4.88 15.98
CA ASP A 341 -19.39 4.29 15.53
C ASP A 341 -19.35 4.13 13.99
N PRO A 342 -19.62 2.92 13.47
CA PRO A 342 -19.50 2.66 12.04
C PRO A 342 -20.49 3.51 11.21
N VAL A 343 -21.61 3.93 11.78
CA VAL A 343 -22.68 4.69 11.11
C VAL A 343 -22.55 6.19 11.37
N SER A 344 -22.56 6.61 12.64
CA SER A 344 -22.53 8.03 13.02
C SER A 344 -21.15 8.67 12.89
N LYS A 345 -20.09 7.86 12.76
CA LYS A 345 -18.68 8.28 12.75
C LYS A 345 -18.28 9.13 13.95
N GLN A 346 -19.07 9.08 15.03
CA GLN A 346 -18.73 9.69 16.31
C GLN A 346 -17.79 8.78 17.08
N ARG A 347 -16.88 9.39 17.84
CA ARG A 347 -15.99 8.65 18.72
C ARG A 347 -16.80 8.06 19.87
N LEU A 348 -16.85 6.73 19.96
CA LEU A 348 -17.55 5.98 21.00
C LEU A 348 -16.68 5.81 22.24
N ALA A 349 -15.42 5.42 22.05
CA ALA A 349 -14.49 5.12 23.12
C ALA A 349 -13.04 5.36 22.71
N VAL A 350 -12.14 5.35 23.68
CA VAL A 350 -10.70 5.31 23.48
C VAL A 350 -10.16 4.13 24.27
N SER A 351 -9.70 3.11 23.56
CA SER A 351 -9.10 1.92 24.14
C SER A 351 -7.61 2.15 24.36
N ARG A 352 -7.14 1.93 25.59
CA ARG A 352 -5.74 2.12 25.99
C ARG A 352 -5.08 0.77 26.24
N TYR A 353 -3.96 0.54 25.57
CA TYR A 353 -3.13 -0.66 25.66
C TYR A 353 -1.84 -0.31 26.40
N ASP A 354 -1.64 -0.89 27.57
CA ASP A 354 -0.48 -0.63 28.44
C ASP A 354 0.25 -1.93 28.80
N GLN A 355 1.01 -1.94 29.90
CA GLN A 355 1.77 -3.10 30.34
C GLN A 355 0.95 -4.40 30.41
N ARG A 356 -0.33 -4.33 30.80
CA ARG A 356 -1.20 -5.51 30.93
C ARG A 356 -1.49 -6.19 29.58
N ASP A 357 -1.38 -5.42 28.50
CA ASP A 357 -1.66 -5.83 27.13
C ASP A 357 -0.37 -6.16 26.36
N GLY A 358 0.79 -6.09 27.01
CA GLY A 358 2.10 -6.22 26.35
C GLY A 358 2.54 -4.95 25.62
N TRP A 359 2.00 -3.78 25.99
CA TRP A 359 2.25 -2.49 25.35
C TRP A 359 1.88 -2.49 23.85
N ILE A 360 2.43 -1.57 23.06
CA ILE A 360 2.23 -1.59 21.61
C ILE A 360 2.67 -2.91 20.96
N ASP A 361 3.75 -3.55 21.44
CA ASP A 361 4.25 -4.80 20.87
C ASP A 361 3.18 -5.91 20.92
N GLY A 362 2.51 -6.05 22.07
CA GLY A 362 1.43 -7.03 22.24
C GLY A 362 0.20 -6.72 21.38
N TYR A 363 -0.14 -5.44 21.20
CA TYR A 363 -1.18 -5.04 20.26
C TYR A 363 -0.84 -5.43 18.81
N VAL A 364 0.41 -5.18 18.39
CA VAL A 364 0.83 -5.46 17.01
C VAL A 364 0.92 -6.97 16.76
N ASP A 365 1.31 -7.76 17.75
CA ASP A 365 1.22 -9.23 17.68
C ASP A 365 -0.23 -9.69 17.43
N LEU A 366 -1.22 -9.15 18.16
CA LEU A 366 -2.64 -9.47 17.92
C LEU A 366 -3.12 -8.99 16.55
N TRP A 367 -2.70 -7.80 16.13
CA TRP A 367 -3.05 -7.26 14.81
C TRP A 367 -2.42 -8.07 13.67
N LEU A 368 -1.19 -8.59 13.82
CA LEU A 368 -0.57 -9.44 12.81
C LEU A 368 -1.35 -10.73 12.60
N ASP A 369 -1.92 -11.29 13.66
CA ASP A 369 -2.70 -12.53 13.63
C ASP A 369 -4.14 -12.32 13.11
N ASP A 370 -4.66 -11.09 13.08
CA ASP A 370 -6.00 -10.76 12.58
C ASP A 370 -6.04 -10.66 11.04
N PRO A 371 -6.64 -11.62 10.30
CA PRO A 371 -6.64 -11.58 8.83
C PRO A 371 -7.46 -10.43 8.24
N ALA A 372 -8.37 -9.80 9.00
CA ALA A 372 -9.27 -8.75 8.49
C ALA A 372 -8.65 -7.35 8.44
N LYS A 373 -7.38 -7.20 8.88
CA LYS A 373 -6.69 -5.92 9.02
C LYS A 373 -5.34 -5.94 8.32
N GLU A 374 -5.19 -5.20 7.24
CA GLU A 374 -3.96 -5.23 6.44
C GLU A 374 -3.03 -4.06 6.74
N HIS A 375 -3.56 -2.95 7.27
CA HIS A 375 -2.80 -1.72 7.48
C HIS A 375 -2.95 -1.13 8.89
N LEU A 376 -1.82 -0.79 9.50
CA LEU A 376 -1.71 -0.13 10.81
C LEU A 376 -0.93 1.17 10.71
N SER A 377 -1.56 2.29 11.03
CA SER A 377 -0.87 3.58 11.17
C SER A 377 -0.52 3.84 12.63
N VAL A 378 0.77 3.99 12.93
CA VAL A 378 1.28 4.31 14.27
C VAL A 378 1.65 5.79 14.31
N LEU A 379 0.81 6.56 14.99
CA LEU A 379 0.93 7.99 15.15
C LEU A 379 1.63 8.33 16.47
N GLY A 380 2.21 9.52 16.54
CA GLY A 380 2.71 10.07 17.78
C GLY A 380 3.46 11.36 17.52
N GLU A 381 3.61 12.19 18.55
CA GLU A 381 4.38 13.43 18.46
C GLU A 381 5.85 13.21 18.04
N PHE A 382 6.53 14.30 17.70
CA PHE A 382 7.97 14.30 17.52
C PHE A 382 8.69 13.78 18.77
N GLY A 383 9.66 12.88 18.55
CA GLY A 383 10.52 12.37 19.62
C GLY A 383 9.89 11.29 20.50
N THR A 384 8.66 10.86 20.22
CA THR A 384 7.95 9.79 20.96
C THR A 384 8.54 8.39 20.69
N GLY A 385 9.50 8.23 19.77
CA GLY A 385 10.18 6.94 19.56
C GLY A 385 9.57 6.02 18.51
N LYS A 386 8.76 6.55 17.58
CA LYS A 386 8.20 5.80 16.43
C LYS A 386 9.23 4.96 15.66
N THR A 387 10.35 5.58 15.27
CA THR A 387 11.46 4.88 14.61
C THR A 387 12.06 3.80 15.50
N TRP A 388 12.25 4.06 16.80
CA TRP A 388 12.75 3.05 17.73
C TRP A 388 11.80 1.85 17.83
N PHE A 389 10.49 2.10 17.87
CA PHE A 389 9.47 1.05 17.82
C PHE A 389 9.54 0.26 16.51
N ALA A 390 9.60 0.91 15.35
CA ALA A 390 9.69 0.25 14.05
C ALA A 390 10.89 -0.72 13.97
N PHE A 391 12.08 -0.26 14.37
CA PHE A 391 13.29 -1.08 14.38
C PHE A 391 13.27 -2.17 15.46
N HIS A 392 12.77 -1.88 16.66
CA HIS A 392 12.65 -2.86 17.75
C HIS A 392 11.70 -4.00 17.38
N TYR A 393 10.53 -3.66 16.86
CA TYR A 393 9.53 -4.65 16.48
C TYR A 393 10.03 -5.49 15.30
N ALA A 394 10.64 -4.84 14.29
CA ALA A 394 11.29 -5.54 13.20
C ALA A 394 12.40 -6.49 13.67
N TRP A 395 13.23 -6.06 14.63
CA TRP A 395 14.25 -6.92 15.21
C TRP A 395 13.64 -8.15 15.88
N THR A 396 12.62 -7.95 16.71
CA THR A 396 11.93 -9.03 17.42
C THR A 396 11.28 -10.02 16.45
N ALA A 397 10.58 -9.52 15.42
CA ALA A 397 9.99 -10.34 14.37
C ALA A 397 11.06 -11.08 13.55
N LEU A 398 12.20 -10.45 13.24
CA LEU A 398 13.32 -11.07 12.55
C LEU A 398 13.93 -12.21 13.39
N GLN A 399 14.06 -12.05 14.71
CA GLN A 399 14.55 -13.13 15.57
C GLN A 399 13.60 -14.35 15.55
N ARG A 400 12.28 -14.12 15.57
CA ARG A 400 11.27 -15.18 15.40
C ARG A 400 11.41 -15.85 14.03
N TYR A 401 11.62 -15.06 12.97
CA TYR A 401 11.86 -15.56 11.61
C TYR A 401 13.10 -16.46 11.51
N LEU A 402 14.25 -15.98 12.02
CA LEU A 402 15.51 -16.72 11.98
C LEU A 402 15.44 -18.00 12.83
N GLN A 403 14.78 -17.96 13.99
CA GLN A 403 14.56 -19.14 14.80
C GLN A 403 13.68 -20.19 14.09
N ALA A 404 12.62 -19.76 13.39
CA ALA A 404 11.79 -20.66 12.59
C ALA A 404 12.59 -21.27 11.42
N LYS A 405 13.40 -20.46 10.72
CA LYS A 405 14.30 -20.92 9.65
C LYS A 405 15.30 -21.96 10.17
N GLN A 406 15.94 -21.73 11.32
CA GLN A 406 16.87 -22.67 11.93
C GLN A 406 16.21 -24.00 12.35
N ARG A 407 14.96 -23.94 12.83
CA ARG A 407 14.20 -25.12 13.25
C ARG A 407 13.58 -25.89 12.07
N GLY A 408 13.59 -25.33 10.87
CA GLY A 408 12.95 -25.93 9.69
C GLY A 408 11.44 -26.04 9.82
N ILE A 409 10.80 -25.04 10.45
CA ILE A 409 9.34 -24.90 10.54
C ILE A 409 8.86 -23.72 9.70
N GLN A 410 7.55 -23.62 9.50
CA GLN A 410 6.94 -22.50 8.79
C GLN A 410 7.40 -21.16 9.37
N ARG A 411 7.89 -20.29 8.49
CA ARG A 411 8.45 -19.00 8.89
C ARG A 411 7.32 -17.97 9.06
N PRO A 412 7.38 -17.11 10.10
CA PRO A 412 6.53 -15.93 10.19
C PRO A 412 6.90 -14.93 9.08
N ARG A 413 6.18 -13.81 9.02
CA ARG A 413 6.48 -12.71 8.10
C ARG A 413 7.90 -12.17 8.32
N LEU A 414 8.65 -11.98 7.24
CA LEU A 414 9.93 -11.26 7.27
C LEU A 414 9.64 -9.75 7.37
N PRO A 415 10.10 -9.06 8.43
CA PRO A 415 9.92 -7.62 8.55
C PRO A 415 10.86 -6.87 7.60
N LEU A 416 10.35 -5.88 6.87
CA LEU A 416 11.09 -4.97 6.00
C LEU A 416 10.87 -3.53 6.44
N VAL A 417 11.85 -2.96 7.15
CA VAL A 417 11.88 -1.55 7.58
C VAL A 417 12.37 -0.67 6.44
N ILE A 418 11.50 0.20 5.94
CA ILE A 418 11.76 1.13 4.85
C ILE A 418 11.70 2.56 5.41
N THR A 419 12.85 3.21 5.50
CA THR A 419 12.98 4.59 5.97
C THR A 419 12.59 5.57 4.85
N LEU A 420 11.38 6.13 4.93
CA LEU A 420 10.80 6.96 3.85
C LEU A 420 11.58 8.25 3.59
N ARG A 421 12.37 8.71 4.57
CA ARG A 421 13.28 9.86 4.43
C ARG A 421 14.29 9.73 3.31
N ASP A 422 14.70 8.51 2.98
CA ASP A 422 15.70 8.25 1.94
C ASP A 422 15.10 8.40 0.52
N TYR A 423 13.78 8.55 0.44
CA TYR A 423 13.01 8.56 -0.80
C TYR A 423 12.11 9.81 -0.92
N SER A 424 12.46 10.91 -0.27
CA SER A 424 11.65 12.15 -0.25
C SER A 424 11.28 12.69 -1.64
N LYS A 425 12.07 12.39 -2.67
CA LYS A 425 11.85 12.79 -4.08
C LYS A 425 11.16 11.73 -4.94
N ALA A 426 10.86 10.54 -4.40
CA ALA A 426 10.24 9.46 -5.16
C ALA A 426 8.81 9.85 -5.57
N LEU A 427 8.48 9.65 -6.85
CA LEU A 427 7.18 10.04 -7.40
C LEU A 427 6.09 8.98 -7.16
N ASN A 428 6.47 7.74 -6.85
CA ASN A 428 5.57 6.61 -6.63
C ASN A 428 6.22 5.56 -5.72
N VAL A 429 5.42 4.61 -5.23
CA VAL A 429 5.88 3.53 -4.33
C VAL A 429 6.83 2.54 -5.01
N GLU A 430 6.68 2.31 -6.32
CA GLU A 430 7.57 1.44 -7.08
C GLU A 430 9.03 1.92 -7.02
N ASN A 431 9.26 3.23 -7.11
CA ASN A 431 10.60 3.80 -6.99
C ASN A 431 11.17 3.67 -5.57
N VAL A 432 10.32 3.77 -4.54
CA VAL A 432 10.71 3.52 -3.14
C VAL A 432 11.17 2.07 -2.99
N LEU A 433 10.38 1.12 -3.46
CA LEU A 433 10.68 -0.31 -3.39
C LEU A 433 11.89 -0.68 -4.23
N ALA A 434 12.01 -0.16 -5.45
CA ALA A 434 13.18 -0.39 -6.30
C ALA A 434 14.46 0.16 -5.66
N GLY A 435 14.41 1.37 -5.08
CA GLY A 435 15.54 1.92 -4.35
C GLY A 435 15.89 1.10 -3.11
N PHE A 436 14.89 0.59 -2.39
CA PHE A 436 15.10 -0.28 -1.24
C PHE A 436 15.76 -1.61 -1.63
N PHE A 437 15.17 -2.34 -2.58
CA PHE A 437 15.69 -3.64 -3.00
C PHE A 437 17.03 -3.52 -3.72
N PHE A 438 17.13 -2.72 -4.78
CA PHE A 438 18.32 -2.68 -5.61
C PHE A 438 19.44 -1.81 -5.03
N SER A 439 19.14 -0.56 -4.66
CA SER A 439 20.17 0.42 -4.31
C SER A 439 20.69 0.24 -2.89
N ASN A 440 19.80 0.00 -1.92
CA ASN A 440 20.18 -0.04 -0.50
C ASN A 440 20.61 -1.44 -0.04
N HIS A 441 19.96 -2.49 -0.54
CA HIS A 441 20.16 -3.86 -0.04
C HIS A 441 20.64 -4.86 -1.10
N ASN A 442 20.76 -4.47 -2.37
CA ASN A 442 21.21 -5.33 -3.47
C ASN A 442 20.46 -6.68 -3.53
N ILE A 443 19.15 -6.63 -3.31
CA ILE A 443 18.20 -7.73 -3.44
C ILE A 443 17.71 -7.74 -4.88
N ARG A 444 17.85 -8.89 -5.55
CA ARG A 444 17.51 -9.04 -6.98
C ARG A 444 16.11 -9.61 -7.16
N ILE A 445 15.09 -8.83 -6.79
CA ILE A 445 13.68 -9.19 -7.03
C ILE A 445 13.01 -8.12 -7.89
N ASN A 446 12.11 -8.53 -8.77
CA ASN A 446 11.25 -7.61 -9.53
C ASN A 446 9.97 -7.28 -8.74
N SER A 447 9.14 -6.40 -9.30
CA SER A 447 7.90 -5.97 -8.64
C SER A 447 6.91 -7.12 -8.49
N GLU A 448 6.82 -7.99 -9.50
CA GLU A 448 5.89 -9.10 -9.53
C GLU A 448 6.19 -10.13 -8.43
N VAL A 449 7.48 -10.47 -8.24
CA VAL A 449 7.94 -11.34 -7.14
C VAL A 449 7.66 -10.70 -5.79
N PHE A 450 7.91 -9.40 -5.64
CA PHE A 450 7.58 -8.68 -4.42
C PHE A 450 6.08 -8.74 -4.11
N ASP A 451 5.23 -8.42 -5.09
CA ASP A 451 3.78 -8.41 -4.94
C ASP A 451 3.26 -9.80 -4.56
N GLN A 452 3.81 -10.85 -5.17
CA GLN A 452 3.46 -12.23 -4.86
C GLN A 452 3.87 -12.61 -3.43
N LEU A 453 5.08 -12.30 -2.98
CA LEU A 453 5.52 -12.52 -1.59
C LEU A 453 4.65 -11.75 -0.58
N ASN A 454 4.25 -10.54 -0.93
CA ASN A 454 3.41 -9.69 -0.09
C ASN A 454 1.99 -10.26 0.05
N ARG A 455 1.35 -10.66 -1.06
CA ARG A 455 0.03 -11.33 -1.08
C ARG A 455 0.04 -12.67 -0.35
N MET A 456 1.12 -13.44 -0.50
CA MET A 456 1.32 -14.71 0.22
C MET A 456 1.52 -14.54 1.72
N GLY A 457 1.58 -13.30 2.21
CA GLY A 457 1.79 -12.99 3.62
C GLY A 457 3.16 -13.41 4.12
N LYS A 458 4.19 -13.37 3.25
CA LYS A 458 5.59 -13.65 3.61
C LYS A 458 6.31 -12.42 4.15
N LEU A 459 5.76 -11.23 3.93
CA LEU A 459 6.37 -9.96 4.30
C LEU A 459 5.53 -9.21 5.33
N LEU A 460 6.22 -8.44 6.18
CA LEU A 460 5.68 -7.38 7.03
C LEU A 460 6.38 -6.09 6.63
N LEU A 461 5.67 -5.18 5.98
CA LEU A 461 6.24 -3.91 5.52
C LEU A 461 6.12 -2.87 6.63
N ILE A 462 7.21 -2.20 6.98
CA ILE A 462 7.24 -1.16 8.01
C ILE A 462 7.81 0.11 7.37
N PHE A 463 6.92 1.00 6.97
CA PHE A 463 7.28 2.32 6.44
C PHE A 463 7.48 3.30 7.59
N ASP A 464 8.73 3.70 7.83
CA ASP A 464 9.08 4.62 8.92
C ASP A 464 9.26 6.06 8.42
N GLY A 465 8.64 7.01 9.12
CA GLY A 465 8.86 8.45 8.92
C GLY A 465 8.09 9.05 7.74
N PHE A 466 6.79 8.77 7.61
CA PHE A 466 5.95 9.34 6.56
C PHE A 466 5.96 10.88 6.54
N ASP A 467 6.03 11.49 7.72
CA ASP A 467 6.11 12.95 7.87
C ASP A 467 7.39 13.54 7.24
N GLU A 468 8.48 12.78 7.17
CA GLU A 468 9.74 13.23 6.57
C GLU A 468 9.64 13.35 5.04
N MET A 469 8.76 12.58 4.41
CA MET A 469 8.39 12.73 2.99
C MET A 469 7.31 13.81 2.78
N ALA A 470 6.55 14.15 3.83
CA ALA A 470 5.41 15.07 3.76
C ALA A 470 5.68 16.50 4.30
N ALA A 471 6.87 16.78 4.82
CA ALA A 471 7.13 17.94 5.68
C ALA A 471 6.90 19.33 5.06
N LYS A 472 6.82 19.46 3.73
CA LYS A 472 6.58 20.74 3.03
C LYS A 472 5.70 20.64 1.78
N VAL A 473 5.06 19.49 1.54
CA VAL A 473 4.12 19.32 0.42
C VAL A 473 2.75 19.87 0.79
N ASN A 474 1.98 20.31 -0.21
CA ASN A 474 0.60 20.73 0.06
C ASN A 474 -0.22 19.53 0.56
N ARG A 475 -1.33 19.78 1.29
CA ARG A 475 -2.19 18.72 1.85
C ARG A 475 -2.60 17.67 0.80
N GLN A 476 -2.85 18.10 -0.43
CA GLN A 476 -3.21 17.20 -1.53
C GLN A 476 -2.07 16.23 -1.90
N GLN A 477 -0.84 16.72 -1.99
CA GLN A 477 0.32 15.89 -2.32
C GLN A 477 0.70 14.96 -1.18
N MET A 478 0.55 15.36 0.08
CA MET A 478 0.66 14.47 1.24
C MET A 478 -0.37 13.33 1.13
N ILE A 479 -1.62 13.67 0.85
CA ILE A 479 -2.69 12.69 0.62
C ILE A 479 -2.30 11.76 -0.53
N ASN A 480 -1.87 12.28 -1.68
CA ASN A 480 -1.42 11.48 -2.82
C ASN A 480 -0.25 10.54 -2.46
N ASN A 481 0.73 11.01 -1.69
CA ASN A 481 1.85 10.18 -1.27
C ASN A 481 1.42 9.05 -0.33
N PHE A 482 0.48 9.32 0.59
CA PHE A 482 -0.13 8.28 1.42
C PHE A 482 -0.83 7.23 0.55
N TRP A 483 -1.53 7.67 -0.50
CA TRP A 483 -2.20 6.78 -1.45
C TRP A 483 -1.26 5.92 -2.27
N GLU A 484 -0.14 6.49 -2.72
CA GLU A 484 0.89 5.72 -3.42
C GLU A 484 1.41 4.59 -2.53
N LEU A 485 1.67 4.87 -1.25
CA LEU A 485 2.07 3.82 -0.30
C LEU A 485 0.94 2.81 -0.03
N ALA A 486 -0.31 3.26 0.03
CA ALA A 486 -1.46 2.39 0.26
C ALA A 486 -1.68 1.35 -0.86
N LYS A 487 -1.12 1.54 -2.06
CA LYS A 487 -1.20 0.56 -3.17
C LYS A 487 -0.56 -0.79 -2.84
N VAL A 488 0.38 -0.84 -1.89
CA VAL A 488 0.99 -2.10 -1.42
C VAL A 488 0.10 -2.86 -0.43
N VAL A 489 -1.01 -2.25 0.00
CA VAL A 489 -2.01 -2.86 0.87
C VAL A 489 -2.96 -3.66 0.00
N VAL A 490 -2.82 -4.98 0.04
CA VAL A 490 -3.56 -5.96 -0.75
C VAL A 490 -3.99 -7.08 0.18
N PRO A 491 -5.01 -7.89 -0.17
CA PRO A 491 -5.38 -9.05 0.63
C PRO A 491 -4.15 -9.92 0.95
N GLY A 492 -4.01 -10.30 2.22
CA GLY A 492 -2.86 -11.06 2.73
C GLY A 492 -1.63 -10.23 3.15
N SER A 493 -1.54 -8.95 2.80
CA SER A 493 -0.42 -8.09 3.22
C SER A 493 -0.57 -7.58 4.66
N LYS A 494 0.56 -7.20 5.25
CA LYS A 494 0.63 -6.52 6.56
C LYS A 494 1.57 -5.34 6.45
N VAL A 495 1.03 -4.15 6.65
CA VAL A 495 1.75 -2.88 6.50
C VAL A 495 1.61 -2.04 7.76
N ILE A 496 2.74 -1.62 8.31
CA ILE A 496 2.82 -0.62 9.38
C ILE A 496 3.36 0.67 8.78
N LEU A 497 2.71 1.80 9.06
CA LEU A 497 3.14 3.13 8.67
C LEU A 497 3.34 3.99 9.92
N THR A 498 4.53 4.54 10.13
CA THR A 498 4.76 5.51 11.21
C THR A 498 4.64 6.94 10.70
N CYS A 499 3.95 7.81 11.45
CA CYS A 499 3.77 9.21 11.08
C CYS A 499 3.63 10.11 12.32
N ARG A 500 3.94 11.39 12.18
CA ARG A 500 3.56 12.40 13.19
C ARG A 500 2.05 12.64 13.18
N THR A 501 1.45 12.73 14.36
CA THR A 501 0.00 12.93 14.52
C THR A 501 -0.48 14.16 13.73
N GLU A 502 0.29 15.25 13.76
CA GLU A 502 -0.03 16.51 13.09
C GLU A 502 0.12 16.49 11.55
N HIS A 503 0.81 15.49 11.00
CA HIS A 503 1.04 15.33 9.56
C HIS A 503 0.23 14.19 8.96
N PHE A 504 -0.62 13.52 9.74
CA PHE A 504 -1.41 12.42 9.23
C PHE A 504 -2.66 12.94 8.50
N PRO A 505 -2.90 12.54 7.24
CA PRO A 505 -4.13 12.90 6.55
C PRO A 505 -5.32 12.27 7.29
N GLU A 506 -6.31 13.07 7.68
CA GLU A 506 -7.48 12.57 8.40
C GLU A 506 -8.15 11.42 7.64
N ALA A 507 -8.22 10.25 8.26
CA ALA A 507 -8.74 9.00 7.68
C ALA A 507 -10.20 9.08 7.17
N LYS A 508 -10.93 10.17 7.45
CA LYS A 508 -12.27 10.43 6.92
C LYS A 508 -12.28 10.68 5.40
N GLU A 509 -11.28 11.36 4.86
CA GLU A 509 -11.11 11.57 3.41
C GLU A 509 -10.53 10.31 2.75
N GLY A 510 -9.61 9.64 3.46
CA GLY A 510 -8.99 8.36 3.10
C GLY A 510 -9.98 7.23 2.86
N ARG A 511 -10.78 6.86 3.86
CA ARG A 511 -11.66 5.68 3.74
C ARG A 511 -12.73 5.82 2.64
N ALA A 512 -13.22 7.03 2.38
CA ALA A 512 -14.23 7.27 1.35
C ALA A 512 -13.67 7.19 -0.07
N LEU A 513 -12.45 7.68 -0.29
CA LEU A 513 -11.77 7.61 -1.58
C LEU A 513 -11.22 6.22 -1.88
N LEU A 514 -10.69 5.50 -0.88
CA LEU A 514 -10.15 4.14 -1.06
C LEU A 514 -11.29 3.17 -1.35
N ASN A 515 -12.42 3.30 -0.64
CA ASN A 515 -13.63 2.54 -0.97
C ASN A 515 -14.12 2.87 -2.38
N ALA A 516 -14.04 4.11 -2.84
CA ALA A 516 -14.51 4.51 -4.17
C ALA A 516 -13.56 4.07 -5.31
N GLU A 517 -12.24 4.14 -5.09
CA GLU A 517 -11.20 3.80 -6.05
C GLU A 517 -10.94 2.30 -6.08
N LEU A 518 -11.03 1.62 -4.94
CA LEU A 518 -11.19 0.17 -4.89
C LEU A 518 -12.50 -0.24 -5.52
N GLN A 519 -13.66 0.37 -5.26
CA GLN A 519 -14.91 0.01 -5.98
C GLN A 519 -14.79 0.17 -7.49
N ALA A 520 -13.97 1.12 -7.97
CA ALA A 520 -13.69 1.28 -9.39
C ALA A 520 -12.72 0.22 -9.96
N SER A 521 -11.79 -0.29 -9.15
CA SER A 521 -10.81 -1.34 -9.55
C SER A 521 -11.25 -2.77 -9.17
N THR A 522 -12.23 -2.92 -8.28
CA THR A 522 -12.84 -4.18 -7.81
C THR A 522 -14.02 -4.64 -8.67
N VAL A 523 -14.29 -3.99 -9.81
CA VAL A 523 -15.07 -4.63 -10.88
C VAL A 523 -14.40 -5.95 -11.32
N ALA A 524 -13.11 -6.14 -11.01
CA ALA A 524 -12.37 -7.39 -11.22
C ALA A 524 -12.05 -8.22 -9.95
N LEU A 525 -12.37 -7.75 -8.72
CA LEU A 525 -11.95 -8.42 -7.47
C LEU A 525 -13.05 -8.33 -6.41
N THR A 526 -13.66 -9.46 -6.05
CA THR A 526 -14.79 -9.60 -5.11
C THR A 526 -14.40 -9.50 -3.63
N GLY A 527 -13.64 -8.47 -3.23
CA GLY A 527 -13.18 -8.27 -1.85
C GLY A 527 -13.78 -7.05 -1.15
N GLU A 528 -13.92 -7.13 0.19
CA GLU A 528 -14.15 -5.94 1.02
C GLU A 528 -12.93 -5.00 0.95
N ALA A 529 -13.13 -3.70 1.17
CA ALA A 529 -12.03 -2.74 1.17
C ALA A 529 -11.12 -2.93 2.40
N PRO A 530 -9.78 -2.76 2.26
CA PRO A 530 -8.82 -2.99 3.31
C PRO A 530 -9.10 -2.06 4.49
N GLN A 531 -9.01 -2.63 5.69
CA GLN A 531 -9.40 -1.95 6.92
C GLN A 531 -8.19 -1.30 7.58
N PHE A 532 -8.17 0.03 7.58
CA PHE A 532 -7.11 0.83 8.22
C PHE A 532 -7.34 0.96 9.71
N GLU A 533 -6.33 0.62 10.50
CA GLU A 533 -6.27 0.90 11.92
C GLU A 533 -5.31 2.05 12.22
N VAL A 534 -5.63 2.83 13.26
CA VAL A 534 -4.81 3.95 13.71
C VAL A 534 -4.58 3.79 15.20
N LEU A 535 -3.31 3.79 15.59
CA LEU A 535 -2.85 3.85 16.97
C LEU A 535 -2.14 5.17 17.21
N GLU A 536 -2.33 5.72 18.39
CA GLU A 536 -1.56 6.87 18.85
C GLU A 536 -0.66 6.46 20.02
N LEU A 537 0.65 6.66 19.88
CA LEU A 537 1.63 6.41 20.91
C LEU A 537 1.53 7.45 22.02
N GLU A 538 1.50 6.97 23.25
CA GLU A 538 1.62 7.83 24.42
C GLU A 538 3.08 8.25 24.65
N LYS A 539 3.27 9.28 25.47
CA LYS A 539 4.58 9.68 25.98
C LYS A 539 5.00 8.76 27.13
N PHE A 540 6.29 8.76 27.47
CA PHE A 540 6.75 7.97 28.61
C PHE A 540 6.08 8.39 29.92
N ASN A 541 5.67 7.42 30.72
CA ASN A 541 5.33 7.61 32.12
C ASN A 541 6.61 7.70 32.98
N ASP A 542 6.47 8.02 34.27
CA ASP A 542 7.63 8.25 35.17
C ASP A 542 8.52 7.01 35.32
N GLU A 543 7.92 5.82 35.30
CA GLU A 543 8.65 4.57 35.42
C GLU A 543 9.49 4.29 34.17
N GLN A 544 8.91 4.53 32.98
CA GLN A 544 9.60 4.42 31.71
C GLN A 544 10.74 5.45 31.59
N ILE A 545 10.54 6.68 32.09
CA ILE A 545 11.62 7.70 32.16
C ILE A 545 12.76 7.21 33.05
N ARG A 546 12.46 6.72 34.26
CA ARG A 546 13.47 6.20 35.17
C ARG A 546 14.23 5.03 34.53
N GLN A 547 13.50 4.12 33.87
CA GLN A 547 14.09 2.98 33.17
C GLN A 547 15.03 3.44 32.04
N VAL A 548 14.59 4.32 31.14
CA VAL A 548 15.42 4.73 30.00
C VAL A 548 16.66 5.52 30.44
N LEU A 549 16.56 6.35 31.48
CA LEU A 549 17.70 7.07 32.04
C LEU A 549 18.70 6.11 32.70
N SER A 550 18.23 5.04 33.35
CA SER A 550 19.08 4.07 34.05
C SER A 550 20.04 3.31 33.12
N PHE A 551 19.73 3.22 31.82
CA PHE A 551 20.64 2.63 30.84
C PHE A 551 21.90 3.47 30.59
N ARG A 552 21.86 4.78 30.89
CA ARG A 552 22.91 5.73 30.51
C ARG A 552 23.48 6.53 31.68
N ALA A 553 22.84 6.47 32.84
CA ALA A 553 23.20 7.27 34.01
C ALA A 553 23.13 6.45 35.29
N ASP A 554 23.93 6.84 36.28
CA ASP A 554 23.90 6.25 37.61
C ASP A 554 22.65 6.71 38.38
N LYS A 555 22.29 5.96 39.43
CA LYS A 555 21.07 6.21 40.22
C LYS A 555 20.98 7.64 40.73
N VAL A 556 22.09 8.26 41.12
CA VAL A 556 22.12 9.64 41.63
C VAL A 556 21.71 10.63 40.53
N THR A 557 22.26 10.47 39.33
CA THR A 557 21.93 11.32 38.18
C THR A 557 20.48 11.12 37.73
N VAL A 558 19.98 9.88 37.75
CA VAL A 558 18.58 9.59 37.42
C VAL A 558 17.63 10.33 38.36
N GLU A 559 17.83 10.22 39.69
CA GLU A 559 16.96 10.90 40.65
C GLU A 559 17.01 12.43 40.51
N LYS A 560 18.17 13.01 40.19
CA LYS A 560 18.25 14.46 39.90
C LYS A 560 17.37 14.90 38.74
N VAL A 561 17.26 14.09 37.69
CA VAL A 561 16.36 14.37 36.55
C VAL A 561 14.91 14.18 36.96
N MET A 562 14.61 13.11 37.71
CA MET A 562 13.25 12.81 38.20
C MET A 562 12.71 13.87 39.16
N ASP A 563 13.57 14.45 40.01
CA ASP A 563 13.22 15.48 41.00
C ASP A 563 13.00 16.87 40.38
N ASN A 564 13.34 17.07 39.09
CA ASN A 564 13.16 18.33 38.40
C ASN A 564 11.93 18.27 37.45
N PRO A 565 10.82 18.95 37.77
CA PRO A 565 9.59 18.88 36.97
C PRO A 565 9.76 19.32 35.51
N GLN A 566 10.64 20.29 35.24
CA GLN A 566 10.89 20.78 33.88
C GLN A 566 11.66 19.76 33.05
N LEU A 567 12.62 19.05 33.66
CA LEU A 567 13.34 17.97 32.97
C LEU A 567 12.46 16.74 32.80
N LEU A 568 11.61 16.43 33.79
CA LEU A 568 10.68 15.32 33.71
C LEU A 568 9.69 15.50 32.56
N ASP A 569 9.13 16.70 32.37
CA ASP A 569 8.24 17.02 31.24
C ASP A 569 8.95 16.84 29.88
N LEU A 570 10.20 17.27 29.76
CA LEU A 570 11.00 17.06 28.55
C LEU A 570 11.33 15.57 28.33
N ALA A 571 11.65 14.84 29.39
CA ALA A 571 12.02 13.42 29.36
C ALA A 571 10.86 12.50 28.98
N ARG A 572 9.61 12.99 29.02
CA ARG A 572 8.43 12.33 28.43
C ARG A 572 8.67 11.91 26.97
N ARG A 573 9.55 12.61 26.24
CA ARG A 573 9.98 12.28 24.89
C ARG A 573 11.32 11.53 24.92
N PRO A 574 11.37 10.24 24.52
CA PRO A 574 12.61 9.45 24.54
C PRO A 574 13.83 10.14 23.94
N VAL A 575 13.66 10.89 22.83
CA VAL A 575 14.76 11.61 22.17
C VAL A 575 15.48 12.61 23.08
N MET A 576 14.78 13.14 24.09
CA MET A 576 15.31 14.14 25.02
C MET A 576 16.24 13.53 26.06
N THR A 577 16.20 12.20 26.28
CA THR A 577 16.97 11.52 27.34
C THR A 577 18.47 11.82 27.25
N GLU A 578 19.07 11.64 26.07
CA GLU A 578 20.51 11.89 25.87
C GLU A 578 20.84 13.39 26.01
N LEU A 579 19.98 14.26 25.47
CA LEU A 579 20.17 15.70 25.51
C LEU A 579 20.09 16.24 26.94
N ILE A 580 19.15 15.74 27.74
CA ILE A 580 19.00 16.10 29.16
C ILE A 580 20.25 15.70 29.94
N LEU A 581 20.73 14.45 29.77
CA LEU A 581 21.93 13.97 30.46
C LEU A 581 23.17 14.80 30.09
N GLU A 582 23.30 15.18 28.82
CA GLU A 582 24.41 16.01 28.36
C GLU A 582 24.31 17.46 28.89
N ALA A 583 23.11 18.03 28.93
CA ALA A 583 22.85 19.38 29.42
C ALA A 583 22.88 19.50 30.96
N LEU A 584 22.79 18.39 31.69
CA LEU A 584 22.53 18.37 33.12
C LEU A 584 23.48 19.27 33.95
N PRO A 585 24.81 19.30 33.71
CA PRO A 585 25.71 20.12 34.53
C PRO A 585 25.54 21.62 34.34
N GLU A 586 25.03 22.07 33.19
CA GLU A 586 24.67 23.47 33.02
C GLU A 586 23.36 23.79 33.76
N ILE A 587 22.43 22.85 33.77
CA ILE A 587 21.15 22.97 34.48
C ILE A 587 21.40 22.98 36.01
N GLU A 588 22.33 22.15 36.50
CA GLU A 588 22.77 22.14 37.90
C GLU A 588 23.38 23.46 38.36
N GLN A 589 23.94 24.26 37.44
CA GLN A 589 24.43 25.61 37.72
C GLN A 589 23.31 26.66 37.79
N GLY A 590 22.04 26.24 37.74
CA GLY A 590 20.88 27.12 37.81
C GLY A 590 20.52 27.82 36.50
N LYS A 591 21.02 27.33 35.36
CA LYS A 591 20.63 27.88 34.05
C LYS A 591 19.16 27.55 33.74
N PRO A 592 18.45 28.42 33.01
CA PRO A 592 17.04 28.19 32.66
C PRO A 592 16.85 26.92 31.82
N VAL A 593 15.75 26.21 32.06
CA VAL A 593 15.41 24.96 31.36
C VAL A 593 14.21 25.18 30.43
N ASP A 594 14.41 24.91 29.15
CA ASP A 594 13.37 24.69 28.16
C ASP A 594 13.95 23.83 27.02
N LEU A 595 13.09 23.39 26.10
CA LEU A 595 13.49 22.54 24.98
C LEU A 595 14.69 23.11 24.21
N SER A 596 14.61 24.37 23.76
CA SER A 596 15.65 25.02 22.95
C SER A 596 16.98 25.15 23.69
N ARG A 597 16.92 25.45 25.00
CA ARG A 597 18.10 25.57 25.86
C ARG A 597 18.75 24.22 26.12
N VAL A 598 17.96 23.17 26.40
CA VAL A 598 18.50 21.81 26.57
C VAL A 598 19.23 21.35 25.30
N TYR A 599 18.66 21.59 24.12
CA TYR A 599 19.35 21.35 22.85
C TYR A 599 20.66 22.12 22.75
N LEU A 600 20.64 23.43 23.03
CA LEU A 600 21.83 24.28 22.97
C LEU A 600 22.94 23.78 23.91
N TYR A 601 22.60 23.49 25.16
CA TYR A 601 23.55 23.04 26.18
C TYR A 601 24.16 21.68 25.82
N ALA A 602 23.33 20.73 25.39
CA ALA A 602 23.77 19.41 24.97
C ALA A 602 24.72 19.47 23.76
N VAL A 603 24.33 20.21 22.72
CA VAL A 603 25.10 20.33 21.48
C VAL A 603 26.42 21.04 21.74
N ARG A 604 26.41 22.16 22.47
CA ARG A 604 27.63 22.90 22.83
C ARG A 604 28.62 22.00 23.57
N ARG A 605 28.15 21.26 24.56
CA ARG A 605 29.02 20.41 25.38
C ARG A 605 29.59 19.22 24.59
N LYS A 606 28.78 18.62 23.72
CA LYS A 606 29.25 17.59 22.79
C LYS A 606 30.37 18.12 21.88
N MET A 607 30.23 19.34 21.35
CA MET A 607 31.28 19.98 20.56
C MET A 607 32.54 20.26 21.37
N GLU A 608 32.42 20.77 22.59
CA GLU A 608 33.55 21.05 23.48
C GLU A 608 34.36 19.78 23.80
N ARG A 609 33.68 18.65 24.02
CA ARG A 609 34.34 17.34 24.22
C ARG A 609 35.10 16.87 22.99
N ASP A 610 34.52 16.98 21.80
CA ASP A 610 35.18 16.58 20.55
C ASP A 610 36.48 17.38 20.30
N ILE A 611 36.44 18.69 20.58
CA ILE A 611 37.60 19.58 20.47
C ILE A 611 38.67 19.19 21.50
N THR A 612 38.27 18.96 22.74
CA THR A 612 39.19 18.58 23.84
C THR A 612 39.83 17.20 23.62
N ALA A 613 39.12 16.29 22.95
CA ALA A 613 39.61 14.96 22.59
C ALA A 613 40.49 14.93 21.32
N GLU A 614 40.85 16.10 20.77
CA GLU A 614 41.60 16.27 19.50
C GLU A 614 40.97 15.53 18.31
N ARG A 615 39.67 15.26 18.36
CA ARG A 615 38.93 14.56 17.28
C ARG A 615 38.62 15.48 16.11
N THR A 616 38.86 16.79 16.25
CA THR A 616 38.61 17.81 15.23
C THR A 616 39.64 18.94 15.32
N PHE A 617 40.08 19.47 14.16
CA PHE A 617 41.06 20.57 14.06
C PHE A 617 40.44 21.98 14.04
N THR A 618 39.14 22.12 14.34
CA THR A 618 38.39 23.38 14.19
C THR A 618 37.95 23.96 15.54
N SER A 619 37.82 25.29 15.61
CA SER A 619 37.30 25.96 16.81
C SER A 619 35.80 25.72 16.99
N LEU A 620 35.28 25.96 18.20
CA LEU A 620 33.83 25.87 18.47
C LEU A 620 33.01 26.80 17.55
N ALA A 621 33.54 28.00 17.28
CA ALA A 621 32.88 28.97 16.41
C ALA A 621 32.80 28.47 14.97
N ASP A 622 33.88 27.90 14.44
CA ASP A 622 33.91 27.36 13.07
C ASP A 622 32.98 26.15 12.93
N LYS A 623 32.95 25.27 13.94
CA LYS A 623 32.08 24.09 13.95
C LYS A 623 30.60 24.49 14.00
N LEU A 624 30.24 25.49 14.81
CA LEU A 624 28.88 26.04 14.84
C LEU A 624 28.52 26.72 13.53
N TYR A 625 29.41 27.54 12.96
CA TYR A 625 29.18 28.19 11.67
C TYR A 625 28.91 27.14 10.58
N PHE A 626 29.81 26.15 10.46
CA PHE A 626 29.69 25.06 9.51
C PHE A 626 28.35 24.30 9.65
N LEU A 627 27.98 23.91 10.87
CA LEU A 627 26.75 23.15 11.11
C LEU A 627 25.48 23.98 10.87
N CYS A 628 25.49 25.27 11.20
CA CYS A 628 24.37 26.17 10.93
C CYS A 628 24.18 26.37 9.42
N GLU A 629 25.26 26.65 8.68
CA GLU A 629 25.22 26.84 7.24
C GLU A 629 24.86 25.56 6.48
N LEU A 630 25.37 24.40 6.93
CA LEU A 630 24.99 23.11 6.38
C LEU A 630 23.51 22.81 6.65
N SER A 631 23.06 23.00 7.89
CA SER A 631 21.64 22.80 8.24
C SER A 631 20.73 23.74 7.45
N TRP A 632 21.14 25.00 7.27
CA TRP A 632 20.44 25.96 6.44
C TRP A 632 20.38 25.52 4.98
N GLU A 633 21.50 25.07 4.42
CA GLU A 633 21.54 24.54 3.06
C GLU A 633 20.57 23.37 2.91
N MET A 634 20.69 22.32 3.76
CA MET A 634 19.81 21.15 3.78
C MET A 634 18.32 21.54 3.85
N LEU A 635 17.98 22.49 4.73
CA LEU A 635 16.60 22.95 4.92
C LEU A 635 16.09 23.79 3.75
N SER A 636 16.97 24.52 3.07
CA SER A 636 16.64 25.41 1.95
C SER A 636 16.58 24.69 0.60
N THR A 637 17.37 23.63 0.42
CA THR A 637 17.46 22.83 -0.83
C THR A 637 16.62 21.56 -0.80
N ASP A 638 16.07 21.20 0.35
CA ASP A 638 15.28 19.97 0.56
C ASP A 638 16.10 18.68 0.41
N GLU A 639 17.41 18.77 0.72
CA GLU A 639 18.32 17.64 0.74
C GLU A 639 18.77 17.35 2.18
N MET A 640 18.02 16.48 2.86
CA MET A 640 18.32 16.03 4.23
C MET A 640 19.50 15.05 4.31
N SER A 641 20.14 14.79 3.16
CA SER A 641 21.44 14.15 3.01
C SER A 641 22.23 14.89 1.94
N LEU A 642 23.43 15.36 2.26
CA LEU A 642 24.30 16.04 1.31
C LEU A 642 25.60 15.26 1.16
N ASN A 643 25.96 14.96 -0.09
CA ASN A 643 27.31 14.50 -0.38
C ASN A 643 28.30 15.65 -0.11
N TYR A 644 29.47 15.38 0.46
CA TYR A 644 30.47 16.42 0.77
C TYR A 644 30.87 17.26 -0.46
N ARG A 645 30.74 16.71 -1.68
CA ARG A 645 30.98 17.44 -2.93
C ARG A 645 29.93 18.49 -3.23
N LEU A 646 28.77 18.45 -2.59
CA LEU A 646 27.67 19.40 -2.78
C LEU A 646 27.64 20.47 -1.68
N PHE A 647 28.64 20.51 -0.79
CA PHE A 647 28.71 21.57 0.19
C PHE A 647 28.87 22.94 -0.48
N PRO A 648 28.11 23.96 -0.04
CA PRO A 648 28.17 25.28 -0.63
C PRO A 648 29.56 25.89 -0.40
N ASP A 649 30.04 26.67 -1.36
CA ASP A 649 31.42 27.21 -1.36
C ASP A 649 31.76 28.03 -0.11
N ARG A 650 30.75 28.54 0.61
CA ARG A 650 30.89 29.30 1.86
C ARG A 650 31.32 28.45 3.08
N ILE A 651 31.18 27.13 3.01
CA ILE A 651 31.60 26.20 4.09
C ILE A 651 32.58 25.13 3.64
N ARG A 652 33.15 25.31 2.45
CA ARG A 652 33.96 24.31 1.76
C ARG A 652 35.45 24.43 2.09
#